data_AF-A0A538E9R7-F1
#
_entry.id   AF-A0A538E9R7-F1
#
_cell.length_a   1.000
_cell.length_b   1.000
_cell.length_c   1.000
_cell.angle_alpha   90.00
_cell.angle_beta   90.00
_cell.angle_gamma   90.00
#
_symmetry.space_group_name_H-M   'P 1'
#
loop_
_entity.id
_entity.type
_entity.pdbx_description
1 polymer ?
#
loop_
_entity_poly.entity_id
_entity_poly.type
_entity_poly.pdbx_seq_one_letter_code
_entity_poly.pdbx_strand_id
1 'polypeptide(L)'
;MRSGGGGGGTSRTLAAAPSCNLSSAKGDIKHVIYLQFDNTHFRRDNANVPSDLEQMPHLLNFIRGNGTLMTNDHTVLISHTATGILTSLTGVYPDRMGQPISNSYRYFTTSGASRTGVSFAYWTAPLFDPAGPPFPPAAQTDLTPEMINEKGKIAPAPWVPYTRAGCDVGSVATANTILENTAIDIPTVFGAGSPEAAEVSSNPAQAFADFVGLGVHCAQGSSLCAAANHGRPDLLPDEPGGYSGFNGLFGAKYVNPMIKPSGPMTDLNGNTIQDATGHVGFPGFDGMEATVTLSWIAQMQEAGIPVTYGYISDAHDGHGTSGNIHFAYGPGEPGYVQQLKDYDLAFEKFFNRLAADGINKSNTLFVVTVDEGDHFAGDQPTPAGCDGLIVPCNYNRVGEINGDLRRMIRTQFNDTTNFSVHSDDAPNVYINGNPSQTDPATRTLEREMGQLSWLNPYTNATENNIMVALADKTEMKTLHMVTADPFRTPTFTPFADPDWFFFATGGANCATPAACAFIPARTSQSFAWNHGDIQDEIASTWVGMVGPGVRNVGDYTGWTDHTDVRPTMMTLLGLKDDYETDGRAVVEPLYDWAVPQTLRAHRETLLRLGAVYKQLTASFGTFAMDTLVASTKALASGSPADDSKYTSIEKQISDLTDARNALMAAIRTGLNKAQFAGQALNEQQAKNWITQAQDLIDQASALAASS
;
A
#
# COMPACT_ATOMS: atom_id res chain seq x y z
N MET A 1 -47.18 15.75 49.65
CA MET A 1 -46.05 14.81 49.51
C MET A 1 -46.19 14.14 48.16
N ARG A 2 -45.36 14.55 47.19
CA ARG A 2 -45.38 14.01 45.82
C ARG A 2 -44.41 12.84 45.73
N SER A 3 -44.91 11.70 45.27
CA SER A 3 -44.16 10.49 44.97
C SER A 3 -43.36 10.66 43.68
N GLY A 4 -42.04 10.49 43.75
CA GLY A 4 -41.15 10.46 42.60
C GLY A 4 -41.00 9.04 42.05
N GLY A 5 -41.32 8.86 40.77
CA GLY A 5 -40.97 7.67 39.99
C GLY A 5 -39.62 7.88 39.31
N GLY A 6 -38.62 7.09 39.68
CA GLY A 6 -37.35 7.00 38.97
C GLY A 6 -37.44 5.98 37.86
N GLY A 7 -37.27 6.42 36.61
CA GLY A 7 -37.14 5.55 35.44
C GLY A 7 -35.77 4.89 35.44
N GLY A 8 -35.76 3.56 35.51
CA GLY A 8 -34.56 2.75 35.29
C GLY A 8 -34.21 2.77 33.81
N GLY A 9 -33.05 3.34 33.48
CA GLY A 9 -32.44 3.19 32.16
C GLY A 9 -32.04 1.73 31.96
N THR A 10 -32.70 1.07 31.02
CA THR A 10 -32.30 -0.25 30.54
C THR A 10 -31.04 -0.10 29.71
N SER A 11 -29.90 -0.47 30.27
CA SER A 11 -28.69 -0.74 29.50
C SER A 11 -29.00 -1.89 28.54
N ARG A 12 -29.00 -1.62 27.23
CA ARG A 12 -29.08 -2.65 26.20
C ARG A 12 -27.73 -3.38 26.21
N THR A 13 -27.66 -4.51 26.90
CA THR A 13 -26.64 -5.53 26.60
C THR A 13 -26.83 -5.96 25.15
N LEU A 14 -25.88 -5.61 24.29
CA LEU A 14 -25.74 -6.21 22.96
C LEU A 14 -25.72 -7.74 23.15
N ALA A 15 -26.55 -8.44 22.38
CA ALA A 15 -26.54 -9.90 22.39
C ALA A 15 -25.15 -10.36 21.93
N ALA A 16 -24.54 -11.29 22.66
CA ALA A 16 -23.20 -11.78 22.40
C ALA A 16 -23.04 -12.15 20.92
N ALA A 17 -22.04 -11.57 20.27
CA ALA A 17 -21.59 -12.00 18.95
C ALA A 17 -21.34 -13.53 18.95
N PRO A 18 -21.38 -14.21 17.78
CA PRO A 18 -20.73 -15.50 17.65
C PRO A 18 -19.36 -15.40 18.32
N SER A 19 -18.97 -16.38 19.15
CA SER A 19 -17.71 -16.27 19.88
C SER A 19 -16.56 -16.21 18.89
N CYS A 20 -16.00 -15.00 18.66
CA CYS A 20 -14.82 -14.79 17.83
C CYS A 20 -13.72 -15.76 18.27
N ASN A 21 -13.31 -16.65 17.37
CA ASN A 21 -12.38 -17.72 17.66
C ASN A 21 -11.12 -17.61 16.80
N LEU A 22 -10.27 -16.66 17.19
CA LEU A 22 -8.88 -16.61 16.73
C LEU A 22 -8.17 -17.84 17.32
N SER A 23 -8.00 -18.88 16.51
CA SER A 23 -7.49 -20.21 16.88
C SER A 23 -5.98 -20.22 17.14
N SER A 24 -5.46 -19.15 17.77
CA SER A 24 -4.07 -19.00 18.17
C SER A 24 -3.63 -20.16 19.07
N ALA A 25 -2.37 -20.56 19.01
CA ALA A 25 -1.88 -21.83 19.57
C ALA A 25 -2.19 -22.05 21.07
N LYS A 26 -2.30 -20.98 21.85
CA LYS A 26 -2.70 -21.02 23.28
C LYS A 26 -4.04 -20.34 23.56
N GLY A 27 -4.70 -19.82 22.53
CA GLY A 27 -5.92 -19.04 22.66
C GLY A 27 -5.73 -17.68 23.32
N ASP A 28 -4.49 -17.20 23.46
CA ASP A 28 -4.18 -15.95 24.16
C ASP A 28 -4.54 -14.72 23.31
N ILE A 29 -4.49 -14.82 21.97
CA ILE A 29 -4.85 -13.70 21.08
C ILE A 29 -6.39 -13.59 21.03
N LYS A 30 -6.90 -12.45 21.48
CA LYS A 30 -8.32 -12.07 21.47
C LYS A 30 -8.61 -10.89 20.56
N HIS A 31 -7.60 -10.05 20.33
CA HIS A 31 -7.69 -8.86 19.50
C HIS A 31 -6.59 -8.83 18.44
N VAL A 32 -6.89 -8.18 17.31
CA VAL A 32 -5.93 -7.83 16.27
C VAL A 32 -6.04 -6.34 16.02
N ILE A 33 -4.92 -5.64 16.12
CA ILE A 33 -4.80 -4.23 15.78
C ILE A 33 -3.73 -4.13 14.71
N TYR A 34 -4.16 -3.83 13.49
CA TYR A 34 -3.29 -3.59 12.34
C TYR A 34 -3.27 -2.09 12.05
N LEU A 35 -2.08 -1.50 12.06
CA LEU A 35 -1.87 -0.09 11.76
C LEU A 35 -0.92 0.02 10.58
N GLN A 36 -1.31 0.85 9.64
CA GLN A 36 -0.62 1.09 8.39
C GLN A 36 -0.33 2.58 8.32
N PHE A 37 0.94 2.94 8.37
CA PHE A 37 1.34 4.30 8.07
C PHE A 37 1.46 4.50 6.58
N ASP A 38 1.17 5.73 6.17
CA ASP A 38 1.71 6.37 4.98
C ASP A 38 3.15 6.80 5.29
N ASN A 39 4.09 6.32 4.48
CA ASN A 39 5.42 6.90 4.26
C ASN A 39 6.18 7.35 5.52
N THR A 40 6.13 6.51 6.57
CA THR A 40 6.77 6.73 7.87
C THR A 40 8.09 5.99 7.97
N HIS A 41 9.19 6.72 8.16
CA HIS A 41 10.54 6.18 8.01
C HIS A 41 11.17 5.64 9.31
N PHE A 42 11.80 4.46 9.17
CA PHE A 42 12.81 4.00 10.14
C PHE A 42 14.24 4.37 9.72
N ARG A 43 14.48 4.43 8.41
CA ARG A 43 15.72 5.01 7.86
C ARG A 43 15.73 6.51 8.14
N ARG A 44 16.92 7.08 8.33
CA ARG A 44 17.07 8.53 8.48
C ARG A 44 17.29 9.17 7.11
N ASP A 45 16.42 10.09 6.72
CA ASP A 45 16.56 10.87 5.46
C ASP A 45 17.76 11.80 5.50
N ASN A 46 18.03 12.34 6.69
CA ASN A 46 19.23 13.09 7.02
C ASN A 46 19.94 12.41 8.19
N ALA A 47 21.21 12.03 8.00
CA ALA A 47 21.97 11.30 9.00
C ALA A 47 22.01 11.97 10.40
N ASN A 48 21.87 13.30 10.47
CA ASN A 48 21.87 14.06 11.73
C ASN A 48 20.49 14.18 12.39
N VAL A 49 19.40 13.98 11.64
CA VAL A 49 18.03 14.04 12.15
C VAL A 49 17.57 12.61 12.48
N PRO A 50 17.01 12.34 13.66
CA PRO A 50 16.46 11.02 13.96
C PRO A 50 15.31 10.67 13.00
N SER A 51 15.10 9.39 12.72
CA SER A 51 14.00 8.94 11.84
C SER A 51 12.64 9.22 12.48
N ASP A 52 11.56 9.08 11.72
CA ASP A 52 10.19 9.25 12.24
C ASP A 52 9.92 8.37 13.46
N LEU A 53 10.24 7.07 13.33
CA LEU A 53 10.10 6.15 14.45
C LEU A 53 10.98 6.48 15.66
N GLU A 54 12.20 7.00 15.44
CA GLU A 54 13.06 7.45 16.55
C GLU A 54 12.48 8.68 17.26
N GLN A 55 11.71 9.50 16.55
CA GLN A 55 10.99 10.65 17.09
C GLN A 55 9.61 10.28 17.67
N MET A 56 9.15 9.04 17.50
CA MET A 56 7.98 8.44 18.14
C MET A 56 8.34 7.36 19.18
N PRO A 57 9.05 7.71 20.27
CA PRO A 57 9.56 6.75 21.24
C PRO A 57 8.48 5.91 21.94
N HIS A 58 7.22 6.36 22.10
CA HIS A 58 6.16 5.55 22.70
C HIS A 58 5.80 4.36 21.81
N LEU A 59 5.73 4.55 20.50
CA LEU A 59 5.53 3.46 19.53
C LEU A 59 6.78 2.57 19.44
N LEU A 60 7.95 3.17 19.21
CA LEU A 60 9.19 2.42 19.00
C LEU A 60 9.57 1.59 20.23
N ASN A 61 9.46 2.16 21.44
CA ASN A 61 9.73 1.43 22.68
C ASN A 61 8.63 0.40 22.98
N PHE A 62 7.38 0.64 22.57
CA PHE A 62 6.35 -0.38 22.68
C PHE A 62 6.69 -1.60 21.82
N ILE A 63 7.16 -1.40 20.58
CA ILE A 63 7.58 -2.51 19.71
C ILE A 63 8.80 -3.22 20.28
N ARG A 64 9.93 -2.52 20.46
CA ARG A 64 11.19 -3.11 20.92
C ARG A 64 11.11 -3.66 22.36
N GLY A 65 10.27 -3.09 23.20
CA GLY A 65 10.08 -3.53 24.58
C GLY A 65 9.20 -4.76 24.72
N ASN A 66 8.43 -5.13 23.70
CA ASN A 66 7.37 -6.14 23.82
C ASN A 66 7.31 -7.16 22.68
N GLY A 67 8.04 -6.94 21.59
CA GLY A 67 7.99 -7.78 20.40
C GLY A 67 9.22 -7.58 19.52
N THR A 68 9.02 -7.60 18.20
CA THR A 68 10.12 -7.50 17.23
C THR A 68 9.83 -6.38 16.23
N LEU A 69 10.85 -5.56 15.97
CA LEU A 69 10.90 -4.64 14.84
C LEU A 69 11.68 -5.32 13.70
N MET A 70 11.03 -5.62 12.59
CA MET A 70 11.67 -6.08 11.36
C MET A 70 12.10 -4.85 10.58
N THR A 71 13.41 -4.61 10.48
CA THR A 71 13.98 -3.34 9.97
C THR A 71 14.48 -3.44 8.53
N ASN A 72 14.21 -4.56 7.87
CA ASN A 72 14.69 -4.89 6.52
C ASN A 72 13.53 -5.50 5.72
N ASP A 73 12.36 -4.89 5.88
CA ASP A 73 11.18 -5.17 5.09
C ASP A 73 11.22 -4.33 3.81
N HIS A 74 10.49 -4.72 2.77
CA HIS A 74 10.48 -4.03 1.49
C HIS A 74 9.07 -3.98 0.92
N THR A 75 8.76 -2.87 0.24
CA THR A 75 7.49 -2.71 -0.47
C THR A 75 7.48 -3.45 -1.82
N VAL A 76 6.52 -3.13 -2.68
CA VAL A 76 6.33 -3.68 -4.04
C VAL A 76 6.52 -2.59 -5.09
N LEU A 77 6.73 -2.98 -6.34
CA LEU A 77 6.84 -2.02 -7.45
C LEU A 77 5.52 -1.90 -8.24
N ILE A 78 5.08 -0.70 -8.62
CA ILE A 78 5.62 0.62 -8.20
C ILE A 78 5.13 0.90 -6.76
N SER A 79 6.01 1.48 -5.95
CA SER A 79 5.76 1.73 -4.52
C SER A 79 4.77 2.89 -4.34
N HIS A 80 3.47 2.57 -4.22
CA HIS A 80 2.45 3.55 -3.80
C HIS A 80 1.56 3.03 -2.67
N THR A 81 1.03 3.96 -1.86
CA THR A 81 0.06 3.72 -0.78
C THR A 81 -0.91 2.55 -1.09
N ALA A 82 -1.66 2.60 -2.19
CA ALA A 82 -2.61 1.56 -2.56
C ALA A 82 -1.95 0.18 -2.74
N THR A 83 -0.88 0.09 -3.52
CA THR A 83 -0.22 -1.19 -3.83
C THR A 83 0.51 -1.74 -2.61
N GLY A 84 1.18 -0.90 -1.82
CA GLY A 84 1.85 -1.26 -0.57
C GLY A 84 0.88 -1.79 0.48
N ILE A 85 -0.20 -1.06 0.75
CA ILE A 85 -1.26 -1.47 1.68
C ILE A 85 -1.88 -2.79 1.22
N LEU A 86 -2.39 -2.85 -0.02
CA LEU A 86 -3.11 -4.03 -0.48
C LEU A 86 -2.23 -5.30 -0.50
N THR A 87 -0.94 -5.16 -0.80
CA THR A 87 0.02 -6.28 -0.71
C THR A 87 0.14 -6.77 0.73
N SER A 88 0.27 -5.88 1.70
CA SER A 88 0.37 -6.26 3.12
C SER A 88 -0.93 -6.89 3.64
N LEU A 89 -2.09 -6.43 3.17
CA LEU A 89 -3.40 -6.97 3.57
C LEU A 89 -3.67 -8.36 2.98
N THR A 90 -3.29 -8.58 1.71
CA THR A 90 -3.61 -9.80 0.96
C THR A 90 -2.49 -10.84 1.00
N GLY A 91 -1.25 -10.42 1.20
CA GLY A 91 -0.09 -11.29 1.07
C GLY A 91 0.18 -11.76 -0.36
N VAL A 92 -0.32 -11.06 -1.38
CA VAL A 92 -0.04 -11.35 -2.80
C VAL A 92 0.53 -10.12 -3.51
N TYR A 93 1.31 -10.35 -4.56
CA TYR A 93 1.86 -9.27 -5.38
C TYR A 93 0.78 -8.60 -6.26
N PRO A 94 1.03 -7.37 -6.76
CA PRO A 94 0.01 -6.55 -7.41
C PRO A 94 -0.62 -7.21 -8.65
N ASP A 95 0.15 -7.98 -9.43
CA ASP A 95 -0.33 -8.77 -10.58
C ASP A 95 -1.45 -9.75 -10.23
N ARG A 96 -1.49 -10.24 -8.98
CA ARG A 96 -2.49 -11.21 -8.48
C ARG A 96 -3.68 -10.59 -7.77
N MET A 97 -3.73 -9.26 -7.65
CA MET A 97 -4.86 -8.53 -7.06
C MET A 97 -5.41 -7.41 -7.96
N GLY A 98 -4.80 -7.19 -9.13
CA GLY A 98 -5.40 -6.38 -10.20
C GLY A 98 -5.05 -4.90 -10.14
N GLN A 99 -4.20 -4.51 -9.19
CA GLN A 99 -3.66 -3.17 -9.05
C GLN A 99 -2.27 -3.15 -9.68
N PRO A 100 -2.09 -2.59 -10.89
CA PRO A 100 -0.88 -2.82 -11.66
C PRO A 100 0.38 -2.12 -11.14
N ILE A 101 0.25 -0.91 -10.59
CA ILE A 101 1.39 0.01 -10.45
C ILE A 101 1.28 1.03 -9.30
N SER A 102 0.23 1.85 -9.17
CA SER A 102 0.27 3.02 -8.26
C SER A 102 -1.09 3.30 -7.59
N ASN A 103 -1.21 4.39 -6.82
CA ASN A 103 -2.44 5.00 -6.28
C ASN A 103 -3.47 5.33 -7.38
N SER A 104 -2.97 5.56 -8.59
CA SER A 104 -3.77 5.60 -9.80
C SER A 104 -2.96 5.02 -10.94
N TYR A 105 -3.61 4.82 -12.08
CA TYR A 105 -2.96 4.31 -13.27
C TYR A 105 -3.67 4.82 -14.51
N ARG A 106 -3.15 4.46 -15.68
CA ARG A 106 -3.93 4.59 -16.91
C ARG A 106 -4.32 3.22 -17.44
N TYR A 107 -5.42 3.17 -18.16
CA TYR A 107 -5.82 1.99 -18.92
C TYR A 107 -6.09 2.38 -20.37
N PHE A 108 -5.79 1.46 -21.28
CA PHE A 108 -6.08 1.63 -22.70
C PHE A 108 -7.57 1.47 -22.97
N THR A 109 -8.14 2.38 -23.76
CA THR A 109 -9.46 2.22 -24.33
C THR A 109 -9.39 1.41 -25.62
N THR A 110 -10.54 0.96 -26.10
CA THR A 110 -10.66 0.27 -27.40
C THR A 110 -10.24 1.13 -28.60
N SER A 111 -10.12 2.45 -28.45
CA SER A 111 -9.59 3.33 -29.50
C SER A 111 -8.06 3.44 -29.50
N GLY A 112 -7.38 2.80 -28.54
CA GLY A 112 -5.93 2.90 -28.33
C GLY A 112 -5.48 4.14 -27.57
N ALA A 113 -6.40 5.04 -27.22
CA ALA A 113 -6.12 6.12 -26.26
C ALA A 113 -6.04 5.54 -24.84
N SER A 114 -5.63 6.34 -23.85
CA SER A 114 -5.66 5.93 -22.46
C SER A 114 -6.48 6.88 -21.59
N ARG A 115 -7.04 6.36 -20.50
CA ARG A 115 -7.82 7.10 -19.49
C ARG A 115 -7.29 6.78 -18.10
N THR A 116 -7.61 7.63 -17.12
CA THR A 116 -7.20 7.44 -15.73
C THR A 116 -8.10 6.42 -15.04
N GLY A 117 -7.52 5.46 -14.35
CA GLY A 117 -8.15 4.64 -13.32
C GLY A 117 -7.55 5.00 -11.96
N VAL A 118 -8.32 4.84 -10.88
CA VAL A 118 -7.89 5.12 -9.51
C VAL A 118 -8.06 3.87 -8.68
N SER A 119 -7.01 3.50 -7.95
CA SER A 119 -6.94 2.24 -7.19
C SER A 119 -7.85 2.25 -5.95
N PHE A 120 -8.26 3.44 -5.49
CA PHE A 120 -9.11 3.66 -4.32
C PHE A 120 -10.62 3.59 -4.67
N ALA A 121 -11.17 2.39 -4.58
CA ALA A 121 -12.61 2.12 -4.61
C ALA A 121 -12.93 0.86 -3.79
N TYR A 122 -14.18 0.74 -3.35
CA TYR A 122 -14.59 -0.42 -2.55
C TYR A 122 -14.24 -1.74 -3.26
N TRP A 123 -13.85 -2.76 -2.51
CA TRP A 123 -13.31 -4.03 -3.00
C TRP A 123 -14.04 -4.64 -4.21
N THR A 124 -15.37 -4.53 -4.25
CA THR A 124 -16.22 -5.09 -5.32
C THR A 124 -16.80 -4.05 -6.26
N ALA A 125 -16.45 -2.77 -6.11
CA ALA A 125 -16.82 -1.72 -7.04
C ALA A 125 -16.18 -1.99 -8.42
N PRO A 126 -16.76 -1.48 -9.51
CA PRO A 126 -16.08 -1.47 -10.80
C PRO A 126 -14.87 -0.53 -10.75
N LEU A 127 -14.00 -0.60 -11.76
CA LEU A 127 -12.92 0.36 -11.96
C LEU A 127 -13.40 1.80 -11.79
N PHE A 128 -12.72 2.61 -10.97
CA PHE A 128 -13.01 4.03 -10.83
C PHE A 128 -12.28 4.90 -11.87
N ASP A 129 -13.03 5.47 -12.84
CA ASP A 129 -12.55 6.54 -13.72
C ASP A 129 -13.02 7.92 -13.18
N PRO A 130 -12.10 8.80 -12.75
CA PRO A 130 -12.44 10.05 -12.07
C PRO A 130 -12.88 11.17 -13.02
N ALA A 131 -12.96 10.96 -14.34
CA ALA A 131 -13.24 12.01 -15.33
C ALA A 131 -14.67 12.61 -15.28
N GLY A 132 -15.47 12.29 -14.25
CA GLY A 132 -16.67 13.01 -13.86
C GLY A 132 -17.99 12.27 -14.13
N PRO A 133 -19.12 12.78 -13.58
CA PRO A 133 -20.42 12.15 -13.73
C PRO A 133 -20.96 12.24 -15.19
N PRO A 134 -21.86 11.32 -15.60
CA PRO A 134 -22.32 10.16 -14.83
C PRO A 134 -21.19 9.14 -14.61
N PHE A 135 -21.26 8.36 -13.53
CA PHE A 135 -20.33 7.26 -13.28
C PHE A 135 -21.00 5.92 -13.63
N PRO A 136 -20.34 5.03 -14.40
CA PRO A 136 -19.08 5.26 -15.11
C PRO A 136 -19.21 6.33 -16.21
N PRO A 137 -18.16 7.15 -16.49
CA PRO A 137 -18.17 8.12 -17.58
C PRO A 137 -18.46 7.44 -18.92
N ALA A 138 -19.12 8.15 -19.85
CA ALA A 138 -19.50 7.58 -21.15
C ALA A 138 -18.31 7.04 -21.98
N ALA A 139 -17.10 7.52 -21.70
CA ALA A 139 -15.86 7.10 -22.36
C ALA A 139 -15.10 6.01 -21.59
N GLN A 140 -15.55 5.61 -20.39
CA GLN A 140 -15.00 4.46 -19.69
C GLN A 140 -15.35 3.19 -20.46
N THR A 141 -14.33 2.37 -20.72
CA THR A 141 -14.44 1.14 -21.53
C THR A 141 -14.06 -0.10 -20.74
N ASP A 142 -13.25 0.05 -19.70
CA ASP A 142 -13.00 -0.98 -18.71
C ASP A 142 -14.04 -0.85 -17.58
N LEU A 143 -14.86 -1.89 -17.42
CA LEU A 143 -15.92 -2.02 -16.40
C LEU A 143 -15.66 -3.24 -15.51
N THR A 144 -14.44 -3.76 -15.54
CA THR A 144 -14.03 -4.84 -14.66
C THR A 144 -14.00 -4.37 -13.20
N PRO A 145 -14.08 -5.27 -12.21
CA PRO A 145 -13.97 -4.90 -10.80
C PRO A 145 -12.68 -4.12 -10.48
N GLU A 146 -12.64 -3.33 -9.42
CA GLU A 146 -11.41 -2.67 -8.97
C GLU A 146 -10.36 -3.74 -8.62
N MET A 147 -10.73 -4.66 -7.73
CA MET A 147 -9.88 -5.79 -7.31
C MET A 147 -10.09 -7.02 -8.19
N ILE A 148 -9.13 -7.34 -9.07
CA ILE A 148 -9.21 -8.47 -10.00
C ILE A 148 -8.01 -9.39 -9.82
N ASN A 149 -8.26 -10.64 -9.44
CA ASN A 149 -7.19 -11.61 -9.29
C ASN A 149 -6.66 -12.16 -10.62
N GLU A 150 -5.64 -13.00 -10.54
CA GLU A 150 -4.98 -13.62 -11.70
C GLU A 150 -5.91 -14.51 -12.57
N LYS A 151 -7.16 -14.74 -12.15
CA LYS A 151 -8.17 -15.55 -12.85
C LYS A 151 -9.27 -14.69 -13.49
N GLY A 152 -9.13 -13.36 -13.46
CA GLY A 152 -10.15 -12.43 -13.98
C GLY A 152 -11.41 -12.39 -13.12
N LYS A 153 -11.29 -12.71 -11.82
CA LYS A 153 -12.37 -12.73 -10.83
C LYS A 153 -12.13 -11.68 -9.76
N ILE A 154 -13.17 -11.31 -9.00
CA ILE A 154 -12.96 -10.45 -7.83
C ILE A 154 -11.95 -11.13 -6.89
N ALA A 155 -10.95 -10.39 -6.45
CA ALA A 155 -9.95 -10.92 -5.52
C ALA A 155 -10.62 -11.35 -4.20
N PRO A 156 -10.22 -12.48 -3.57
CA PRO A 156 -10.77 -12.86 -2.27
C PRO A 156 -10.43 -11.81 -1.21
N ALA A 157 -11.39 -11.48 -0.35
CA ALA A 157 -11.25 -10.33 0.53
C ALA A 157 -10.51 -10.63 1.84
N PRO A 158 -9.66 -9.72 2.35
CA PRO A 158 -8.79 -9.98 3.50
C PRO A 158 -9.53 -10.09 4.84
N TRP A 159 -10.79 -9.67 4.93
CA TRP A 159 -11.60 -9.80 6.14
C TRP A 159 -12.26 -11.19 6.28
N VAL A 160 -12.35 -11.97 5.20
CA VAL A 160 -13.12 -13.23 5.15
C VAL A 160 -12.67 -14.27 6.17
N PRO A 161 -11.35 -14.53 6.38
CA PRO A 161 -10.93 -15.50 7.39
C PRO A 161 -11.39 -15.16 8.81
N TYR A 162 -11.48 -13.86 9.12
CA TYR A 162 -11.92 -13.38 10.43
C TYR A 162 -13.43 -13.50 10.61
N THR A 163 -14.21 -13.04 9.63
CA THR A 163 -15.68 -13.09 9.71
C THR A 163 -16.19 -14.53 9.73
N ARG A 164 -15.54 -15.44 8.98
CA ARG A 164 -15.80 -16.89 9.05
C ARG A 164 -15.40 -17.49 10.41
N ALA A 165 -14.40 -16.93 11.08
CA ALA A 165 -14.03 -17.31 12.45
C ALA A 165 -14.94 -16.68 13.54
N GLY A 166 -16.01 -15.97 13.14
CA GLY A 166 -16.96 -15.34 14.05
C GLY A 166 -16.53 -13.96 14.57
N CYS A 167 -15.53 -13.34 13.95
CA CYS A 167 -14.99 -12.05 14.37
C CYS A 167 -15.48 -10.93 13.45
N ASP A 168 -16.07 -9.88 14.04
CA ASP A 168 -16.32 -8.63 13.31
C ASP A 168 -14.97 -7.92 13.04
N VAL A 169 -14.84 -7.31 11.85
CA VAL A 169 -13.63 -6.63 11.38
C VAL A 169 -13.95 -5.17 11.10
N GLY A 170 -13.37 -4.26 11.86
CA GLY A 170 -13.45 -2.82 11.64
C GLY A 170 -12.31 -2.32 10.80
N SER A 171 -12.61 -1.42 9.85
CA SER A 171 -11.63 -0.76 9.01
C SER A 171 -11.81 0.75 9.08
N VAL A 172 -10.68 1.46 9.22
CA VAL A 172 -10.60 2.92 9.34
C VAL A 172 -9.60 3.39 8.29
N ALA A 173 -10.09 4.06 7.25
CA ALA A 173 -9.34 4.57 6.10
C ALA A 173 -8.43 3.53 5.42
N THR A 174 -8.71 2.24 5.60
CA THR A 174 -7.87 1.15 5.06
C THR A 174 -8.28 0.81 3.64
N ALA A 175 -7.35 0.96 2.69
CA ALA A 175 -7.55 0.85 1.25
C ALA A 175 -8.50 -0.30 0.84
N ASN A 176 -9.49 0.02 0.01
CA ASN A 176 -10.50 -0.87 -0.59
C ASN A 176 -11.38 -1.69 0.36
N THR A 177 -11.13 -1.68 1.68
CA THR A 177 -11.98 -2.34 2.69
C THR A 177 -13.09 -1.43 3.23
N ILE A 178 -13.08 -0.16 2.82
CA ILE A 178 -14.10 0.84 3.14
C ILE A 178 -14.61 1.47 1.85
N LEU A 179 -15.66 2.28 1.91
CA LEU A 179 -16.03 3.10 0.76
C LEU A 179 -15.04 4.26 0.67
N GLU A 180 -14.42 4.46 -0.48
CA GLU A 180 -13.34 5.43 -0.72
C GLU A 180 -13.83 6.62 -1.53
N ASN A 181 -14.93 6.46 -2.25
CA ASN A 181 -15.55 7.52 -3.03
C ASN A 181 -17.08 7.45 -2.96
N THR A 182 -17.75 8.58 -3.21
CA THR A 182 -19.21 8.63 -3.25
C THR A 182 -19.79 8.28 -4.63
N ALA A 183 -18.94 8.18 -5.65
CA ALA A 183 -19.31 8.09 -7.05
C ALA A 183 -19.78 6.68 -7.44
N ILE A 184 -18.99 5.67 -7.13
CA ILE A 184 -19.24 4.27 -7.53
C ILE A 184 -19.44 3.34 -6.33
N ASP A 185 -18.92 3.68 -5.15
CA ASP A 185 -19.05 2.78 -3.99
C ASP A 185 -20.46 2.83 -3.39
N ILE A 186 -21.05 4.03 -3.29
CA ILE A 186 -22.42 4.23 -2.81
C ILE A 186 -23.44 3.43 -3.65
N PRO A 187 -23.47 3.55 -5.00
CA PRO A 187 -24.37 2.73 -5.79
C PRO A 187 -24.02 1.24 -5.75
N THR A 188 -22.76 0.86 -5.51
CA THR A 188 -22.34 -0.55 -5.36
C THR A 188 -22.91 -1.17 -4.08
N VAL A 189 -22.79 -0.48 -2.95
CA VAL A 189 -23.16 -1.03 -1.63
C VAL A 189 -24.61 -0.75 -1.24
N PHE A 190 -25.10 0.46 -1.49
CA PHE A 190 -26.46 0.88 -1.10
C PHE A 190 -27.46 0.80 -2.25
N GLY A 191 -26.98 0.82 -3.50
CA GLY A 191 -27.81 0.89 -4.70
C GLY A 191 -28.01 2.34 -5.19
N ALA A 192 -28.06 2.54 -6.50
CA ALA A 192 -28.14 3.88 -7.12
C ALA A 192 -29.43 4.68 -6.81
N GLY A 193 -30.49 4.00 -6.34
CA GLY A 193 -31.76 4.64 -5.93
C GLY A 193 -31.92 4.79 -4.41
N SER A 194 -30.84 4.60 -3.65
CA SER A 194 -30.86 4.61 -2.19
C SER A 194 -30.96 6.02 -1.59
N PRO A 195 -31.41 6.15 -0.32
CA PRO A 195 -31.30 7.41 0.42
C PRO A 195 -29.87 7.98 0.47
N GLU A 196 -28.88 7.10 0.56
CA GLU A 196 -27.45 7.42 0.56
C GLU A 196 -27.06 8.08 -0.78
N ALA A 197 -27.48 7.51 -1.92
CA ALA A 197 -27.27 8.12 -3.23
C ALA A 197 -28.02 9.46 -3.41
N ALA A 198 -29.19 9.62 -2.79
CA ALA A 198 -29.92 10.89 -2.77
C ALA A 198 -29.19 11.97 -1.95
N GLU A 199 -28.50 11.59 -0.87
CA GLU A 199 -27.65 12.48 -0.09
C GLU A 199 -26.42 12.91 -0.87
N VAL A 200 -25.72 11.99 -1.55
CA VAL A 200 -24.62 12.33 -2.47
C VAL A 200 -25.05 13.41 -3.47
N SER A 201 -26.28 13.31 -3.99
CA SER A 201 -26.81 14.27 -4.96
C SER A 201 -27.18 15.63 -4.35
N SER A 202 -27.58 15.67 -3.07
CA SER A 202 -28.15 16.88 -2.44
C SER A 202 -27.19 17.59 -1.48
N ASN A 203 -26.26 16.86 -0.87
CA ASN A 203 -25.24 17.36 0.04
C ASN A 203 -23.94 16.52 -0.09
N PRO A 204 -23.20 16.65 -1.20
CA PRO A 204 -22.07 15.77 -1.49
C PRO A 204 -20.94 15.83 -0.45
N ALA A 205 -20.70 16.99 0.17
CA ALA A 205 -19.66 17.13 1.19
C ALA A 205 -20.02 16.38 2.49
N GLN A 206 -21.26 16.53 2.98
CA GLN A 206 -21.73 15.72 4.10
C GLN A 206 -21.79 14.23 3.74
N ALA A 207 -22.21 13.88 2.52
CA ALA A 207 -22.25 12.49 2.08
C ALA A 207 -20.86 11.84 2.12
N PHE A 208 -19.81 12.58 1.75
CA PHE A 208 -18.44 12.12 1.87
C PHE A 208 -18.08 11.85 3.35
N ALA A 209 -18.31 12.81 4.25
CA ALA A 209 -18.08 12.64 5.68
C ALA A 209 -18.92 11.48 6.29
N ASP A 210 -20.13 11.27 5.80
CA ASP A 210 -21.06 10.27 6.33
C ASP A 210 -20.73 8.84 5.88
N PHE A 211 -20.26 8.65 4.65
CA PHE A 211 -20.20 7.33 4.02
C PHE A 211 -18.79 6.81 3.70
N VAL A 212 -17.81 7.70 3.54
CA VAL A 212 -16.43 7.32 3.17
C VAL A 212 -15.60 7.02 4.42
N GLY A 213 -14.56 6.20 4.27
CA GLY A 213 -13.46 6.11 5.23
C GLY A 213 -13.68 5.17 6.42
N LEU A 214 -14.88 4.62 6.62
CA LEU A 214 -15.17 3.69 7.71
C LEU A 214 -15.99 2.49 7.25
N GLY A 215 -15.72 1.33 7.83
CA GLY A 215 -16.48 0.12 7.60
C GLY A 215 -16.36 -0.87 8.74
N VAL A 216 -17.36 -1.74 8.88
CA VAL A 216 -17.29 -2.94 9.70
C VAL A 216 -17.85 -4.11 8.90
N HIS A 217 -17.01 -5.09 8.59
CA HIS A 217 -17.41 -6.36 8.01
C HIS A 217 -17.76 -7.32 9.14
N CYS A 218 -19.03 -7.69 9.26
CA CYS A 218 -19.46 -8.50 10.39
C CYS A 218 -19.43 -10.00 10.10
N ALA A 219 -19.11 -10.76 11.14
CA ALA A 219 -19.40 -12.18 11.21
C ALA A 219 -20.89 -12.46 11.01
N GLN A 220 -21.18 -13.65 10.50
CA GLN A 220 -22.55 -14.06 10.22
C GLN A 220 -23.41 -14.01 11.50
N GLY A 221 -24.51 -13.27 11.43
CA GLY A 221 -25.44 -13.12 12.56
C GLY A 221 -25.01 -12.11 13.62
N SER A 222 -23.93 -11.35 13.43
CA SER A 222 -23.59 -10.25 14.33
C SER A 222 -24.75 -9.26 14.43
N SER A 223 -25.10 -8.90 15.66
CA SER A 223 -26.14 -7.90 15.93
C SER A 223 -25.70 -6.48 15.55
N LEU A 224 -24.39 -6.26 15.40
CA LEU A 224 -23.81 -4.98 15.01
C LEU A 224 -24.27 -4.60 13.60
N CYS A 225 -24.06 -5.47 12.61
CA CYS A 225 -24.51 -5.27 11.22
C CYS A 225 -25.93 -5.80 10.96
N ALA A 226 -26.81 -5.78 11.96
CA ALA A 226 -28.21 -6.11 11.75
C ALA A 226 -28.90 -5.06 10.87
N ALA A 227 -29.94 -5.45 10.13
CA ALA A 227 -30.72 -4.52 9.30
C ALA A 227 -31.29 -3.34 10.11
N ALA A 228 -31.58 -3.53 11.40
CA ALA A 228 -32.05 -2.48 12.31
C ALA A 228 -31.00 -1.36 12.54
N ASN A 229 -29.72 -1.65 12.32
CA ASN A 229 -28.62 -0.71 12.42
C ASN A 229 -28.14 -0.24 11.04
N HIS A 230 -28.95 -0.40 10.00
CA HIS A 230 -28.60 -0.14 8.60
C HIS A 230 -27.53 -1.07 8.01
N GLY A 231 -27.36 -2.28 8.55
CA GLY A 231 -26.53 -3.31 7.91
C GLY A 231 -26.92 -3.56 6.45
N ARG A 232 -25.93 -3.72 5.57
CA ARG A 232 -26.08 -4.11 4.16
C ARG A 232 -25.42 -5.46 3.92
N PRO A 233 -25.91 -6.27 2.96
CA PRO A 233 -25.18 -7.46 2.52
C PRO A 233 -23.75 -7.10 2.15
N ASP A 234 -22.77 -7.80 2.73
CA ASP A 234 -21.36 -7.67 2.36
C ASP A 234 -21.09 -8.69 1.25
N LEU A 235 -21.13 -8.22 0.00
CA LEU A 235 -21.20 -9.08 -1.17
C LEU A 235 -19.81 -9.39 -1.72
N LEU A 236 -19.43 -10.67 -1.73
CA LEU A 236 -18.22 -11.18 -2.40
C LEU A 236 -18.61 -12.34 -3.33
N PRO A 237 -19.08 -12.07 -4.56
CA PRO A 237 -19.71 -13.08 -5.42
C PRO A 237 -18.75 -14.14 -5.97
N ASP A 238 -17.45 -13.84 -6.08
CA ASP A 238 -16.41 -14.78 -6.51
C ASP A 238 -15.60 -15.37 -5.33
N GLU A 239 -16.00 -15.11 -4.08
CA GLU A 239 -15.28 -15.60 -2.90
C GLU A 239 -15.22 -17.14 -2.88
N PRO A 240 -14.02 -17.76 -2.80
CA PRO A 240 -13.91 -19.20 -2.70
C PRO A 240 -14.69 -19.77 -1.51
N GLY A 241 -15.51 -20.79 -1.78
CA GLY A 241 -16.41 -21.38 -0.77
C GLY A 241 -17.69 -20.59 -0.49
N GLY A 242 -17.87 -19.41 -1.11
CA GLY A 242 -19.06 -18.57 -0.99
C GLY A 242 -19.07 -17.67 0.25
N TYR A 243 -19.76 -16.53 0.15
CA TYR A 243 -19.82 -15.53 1.23
C TYR A 243 -21.23 -14.97 1.45
N SER A 244 -22.23 -15.86 1.47
CA SER A 244 -23.63 -15.47 1.66
C SER A 244 -24.00 -15.32 3.13
N GLY A 245 -24.80 -14.31 3.47
CA GLY A 245 -25.35 -14.10 4.81
C GLY A 245 -24.48 -13.28 5.75
N PHE A 246 -23.36 -12.74 5.24
CA PHE A 246 -22.53 -11.74 5.90
C PHE A 246 -23.07 -10.35 5.58
N ASN A 247 -22.97 -9.44 6.54
CA ASN A 247 -23.39 -8.05 6.39
C ASN A 247 -22.26 -7.12 6.82
N GLY A 248 -22.27 -5.90 6.32
CA GLY A 248 -21.40 -4.81 6.74
C GLY A 248 -22.16 -3.56 7.17
N LEU A 249 -21.48 -2.71 7.94
CA LEU A 249 -21.84 -1.32 8.17
C LEU A 249 -20.80 -0.44 7.47
N PHE A 250 -21.23 0.62 6.80
CA PHE A 250 -20.35 1.47 6.01
C PHE A 250 -20.59 2.93 6.33
N GLY A 251 -19.52 3.69 6.52
CA GLY A 251 -19.55 5.11 6.81
C GLY A 251 -19.70 5.47 8.28
N ALA A 252 -19.14 6.63 8.65
CA ALA A 252 -19.28 7.26 9.96
C ALA A 252 -20.75 7.33 10.42
N LYS A 253 -21.69 7.59 9.49
CA LYS A 253 -23.12 7.72 9.76
C LYS A 253 -23.73 6.47 10.41
N TYR A 254 -23.29 5.29 10.00
CA TYR A 254 -23.84 4.01 10.47
C TYR A 254 -22.91 3.29 11.47
N VAL A 255 -21.60 3.52 11.39
CA VAL A 255 -20.64 2.92 12.33
C VAL A 255 -20.61 3.67 13.67
N ASN A 256 -20.51 5.01 13.68
CA ASN A 256 -20.33 5.78 14.91
C ASN A 256 -21.45 5.58 15.95
N PRO A 257 -22.75 5.54 15.59
CA PRO A 257 -23.81 5.32 16.57
C PRO A 257 -23.71 3.97 17.29
N MET A 258 -23.05 2.98 16.66
CA MET A 258 -22.90 1.65 17.23
C MET A 258 -21.71 1.54 18.19
N ILE A 259 -20.63 2.25 17.91
CA ILE A 259 -19.39 2.18 18.72
C ILE A 259 -19.31 3.31 19.76
N LYS A 260 -19.99 4.43 19.54
CA LYS A 260 -20.02 5.60 20.44
C LYS A 260 -21.43 6.23 20.50
N PRO A 261 -22.41 5.56 21.14
CA PRO A 261 -23.81 6.03 21.16
C PRO A 261 -24.03 7.32 21.97
N SER A 262 -23.05 7.78 22.74
CA SER A 262 -23.17 8.91 23.67
C SER A 262 -22.89 10.28 23.04
N GLY A 263 -22.55 10.36 21.75
CA GLY A 263 -22.26 11.63 21.08
C GLY A 263 -21.44 11.45 19.79
N PRO A 264 -21.01 12.55 19.16
CA PRO A 264 -20.17 12.47 17.97
C PRO A 264 -18.82 11.82 18.29
N MET A 265 -18.19 11.25 17.26
CA MET A 265 -16.83 10.76 17.38
C MET A 265 -15.87 11.91 17.70
N THR A 266 -14.87 11.63 18.54
CA THR A 266 -13.83 12.59 18.90
C THR A 266 -12.46 11.96 18.73
N ASP A 267 -11.45 12.75 18.41
CA ASP A 267 -10.05 12.33 18.40
C ASP A 267 -9.58 11.97 19.83
N LEU A 268 -8.33 11.51 19.96
CA LEU A 268 -7.71 11.21 21.26
C LEU A 268 -7.49 12.45 22.16
N ASN A 269 -7.69 13.66 21.63
CA ASN A 269 -7.63 14.91 22.37
C ASN A 269 -9.01 15.40 22.84
N GLY A 270 -10.09 14.75 22.41
CA GLY A 270 -11.48 15.10 22.74
C GLY A 270 -12.12 16.09 21.78
N ASN A 271 -11.48 16.43 20.65
CA ASN A 271 -12.06 17.28 19.62
C ASN A 271 -13.00 16.47 18.74
N THR A 272 -14.15 17.04 18.34
CA THR A 272 -15.06 16.38 17.38
C THR A 272 -14.34 16.14 16.06
N ILE A 273 -14.40 14.91 15.54
CA ILE A 273 -13.86 14.59 14.23
C ILE A 273 -14.84 15.08 13.16
N GLN A 274 -14.34 15.91 12.26
CA GLN A 274 -15.09 16.54 11.19
C GLN A 274 -14.12 17.00 10.09
N ASP A 275 -14.62 17.20 8.88
CA ASP A 275 -13.82 17.80 7.80
C ASP A 275 -13.48 19.29 8.08
N ALA A 276 -12.62 19.85 7.23
CA ALA A 276 -12.16 21.24 7.33
C ALA A 276 -13.29 22.29 7.23
N THR A 277 -14.46 21.91 6.73
CA THR A 277 -15.65 22.76 6.57
C THR A 277 -16.73 22.52 7.63
N GLY A 278 -16.48 21.60 8.57
CA GLY A 278 -17.34 21.33 9.72
C GLY A 278 -18.38 20.23 9.51
N HIS A 279 -18.26 19.39 8.48
CA HIS A 279 -19.10 18.20 8.35
C HIS A 279 -18.62 17.12 9.30
N VAL A 280 -19.42 16.81 10.33
CA VAL A 280 -19.11 15.77 11.31
C VAL A 280 -19.13 14.40 10.65
N GLY A 281 -18.05 13.63 10.80
CA GLY A 281 -17.87 12.36 10.10
C GLY A 281 -16.41 12.11 9.76
N PHE A 282 -16.16 11.36 8.69
CA PHE A 282 -14.83 11.15 8.13
C PHE A 282 -14.20 12.48 7.67
N PRO A 283 -12.98 12.83 8.12
CA PRO A 283 -12.38 14.14 7.84
C PRO A 283 -11.75 14.25 6.44
N GLY A 284 -11.58 13.14 5.72
CA GLY A 284 -10.69 13.04 4.56
C GLY A 284 -9.48 12.16 4.87
N PHE A 285 -8.81 11.63 3.84
CA PHE A 285 -7.67 10.72 4.00
C PHE A 285 -6.44 11.44 4.58
N ASP A 286 -6.08 12.62 4.08
CA ASP A 286 -5.05 13.50 4.66
C ASP A 286 -5.40 13.98 6.09
N GLY A 287 -6.67 13.85 6.49
CA GLY A 287 -7.13 14.16 7.85
C GLY A 287 -6.97 13.01 8.85
N MET A 288 -6.35 11.89 8.45
CA MET A 288 -6.21 10.68 9.27
C MET A 288 -4.93 10.69 10.11
N GLU A 289 -4.68 11.81 10.77
CA GLU A 289 -3.60 11.96 11.75
C GLU A 289 -3.74 10.93 12.88
N ALA A 290 -2.65 10.60 13.57
CA ALA A 290 -2.63 9.52 14.57
C ALA A 290 -3.74 9.64 15.65
N THR A 291 -4.08 10.86 16.10
CA THR A 291 -5.13 11.07 17.11
C THR A 291 -6.54 10.73 16.60
N VAL A 292 -6.76 10.82 15.29
CA VAL A 292 -8.04 10.54 14.62
C VAL A 292 -8.19 9.03 14.45
N THR A 293 -7.26 8.40 13.73
CA THR A 293 -7.30 6.95 13.45
C THR A 293 -7.32 6.13 14.73
N LEU A 294 -6.38 6.38 15.64
CA LEU A 294 -6.25 5.59 16.87
C LEU A 294 -7.47 5.73 17.78
N SER A 295 -8.21 6.84 17.70
CA SER A 295 -9.45 6.99 18.45
C SER A 295 -10.55 6.06 17.93
N TRP A 296 -10.73 5.96 16.62
CA TRP A 296 -11.69 5.02 16.03
C TRP A 296 -11.30 3.57 16.28
N ILE A 297 -10.01 3.22 16.14
CA ILE A 297 -9.50 1.89 16.44
C ILE A 297 -9.80 1.50 17.89
N ALA A 298 -9.47 2.35 18.85
CA ALA A 298 -9.77 2.10 20.26
C ALA A 298 -11.27 1.93 20.49
N GLN A 299 -12.09 2.81 19.92
CA GLN A 299 -13.54 2.77 20.10
C GLN A 299 -14.20 1.53 19.49
N MET A 300 -13.71 1.05 18.33
CA MET A 300 -14.15 -0.21 17.72
C MET A 300 -13.80 -1.41 18.61
N GLN A 301 -12.57 -1.46 19.12
CA GLN A 301 -12.13 -2.53 20.03
C GLN A 301 -12.96 -2.56 21.32
N GLU A 302 -13.20 -1.40 21.94
CA GLU A 302 -14.05 -1.24 23.12
C GLU A 302 -15.51 -1.64 22.87
N ALA A 303 -16.01 -1.42 21.64
CA ALA A 303 -17.35 -1.80 21.23
C ALA A 303 -17.49 -3.29 20.88
N GLY A 304 -16.43 -4.09 21.06
CA GLY A 304 -16.44 -5.53 20.83
C GLY A 304 -16.19 -5.94 19.38
N ILE A 305 -15.53 -5.09 18.59
CA ILE A 305 -15.00 -5.43 17.26
C ILE A 305 -13.54 -5.88 17.45
N PRO A 306 -13.24 -7.18 17.50
CA PRO A 306 -11.94 -7.69 17.95
C PRO A 306 -10.81 -7.48 16.93
N VAL A 307 -11.13 -7.30 15.65
CA VAL A 307 -10.14 -7.13 14.58
C VAL A 307 -10.32 -5.72 14.01
N THR A 308 -9.28 -4.90 14.06
CA THR A 308 -9.34 -3.51 13.58
C THR A 308 -8.13 -3.13 12.76
N TYR A 309 -8.36 -2.51 11.62
CA TYR A 309 -7.37 -2.06 10.66
C TYR A 309 -7.47 -0.54 10.53
N GLY A 310 -6.34 0.16 10.59
CA GLY A 310 -6.31 1.62 10.54
C GLY A 310 -5.15 2.15 9.71
N TYR A 311 -5.45 3.13 8.85
CA TYR A 311 -4.46 3.93 8.13
C TYR A 311 -4.14 5.22 8.91
N ILE A 312 -2.88 5.64 8.93
CA ILE A 312 -2.41 6.89 9.54
C ILE A 312 -1.64 7.67 8.48
N SER A 313 -2.03 8.92 8.24
CA SER A 313 -1.37 9.83 7.31
C SER A 313 0.10 10.01 7.65
N ASP A 314 0.88 10.47 6.67
CA ASP A 314 2.30 10.71 6.82
C ASP A 314 2.55 11.82 7.87
N ALA A 315 3.79 11.90 8.34
CA ALA A 315 4.22 12.94 9.27
C ALA A 315 4.97 14.09 8.59
N HIS A 316 5.40 13.91 7.34
CA HIS A 316 6.30 14.82 6.65
C HIS A 316 5.57 15.93 5.88
N ASP A 317 4.26 15.82 5.70
CA ASP A 317 3.38 16.87 5.21
C ASP A 317 2.60 17.54 6.33
N GLY A 318 2.51 18.87 6.24
CA GLY A 318 1.59 19.63 7.08
C GLY A 318 0.16 19.46 6.60
N HIS A 319 -0.67 18.81 7.43
CA HIS A 319 -2.10 18.51 7.15
C HIS A 319 -3.10 19.60 7.59
N GLY A 320 -2.64 20.60 8.34
CA GLY A 320 -3.45 21.74 8.78
C GLY A 320 -4.61 21.38 9.69
N THR A 321 -5.85 21.63 9.25
CA THR A 321 -7.08 21.26 9.97
C THR A 321 -7.84 20.25 9.13
N SER A 322 -7.80 18.99 9.54
CA SER A 322 -8.47 17.88 8.86
C SER A 322 -8.01 17.71 7.40
N GLY A 323 -6.69 17.72 7.16
CA GLY A 323 -6.10 17.43 5.84
C GLY A 323 -6.37 18.51 4.78
N ASN A 324 -6.64 19.75 5.18
CA ASN A 324 -7.06 20.80 4.23
C ASN A 324 -5.89 21.47 3.49
N ILE A 325 -4.67 21.15 3.90
CA ILE A 325 -3.42 21.56 3.26
C ILE A 325 -2.51 20.33 3.18
N HIS A 326 -1.52 20.41 2.31
CA HIS A 326 -0.51 19.40 2.06
C HIS A 326 0.80 20.17 1.85
N PHE A 327 1.51 20.43 2.94
CA PHE A 327 2.69 21.28 2.98
C PHE A 327 3.94 20.44 3.25
N ALA A 328 4.68 20.07 2.21
CA ALA A 328 5.89 19.28 2.35
C ALA A 328 6.92 19.93 3.26
N TYR A 329 7.26 19.28 4.37
CA TYR A 329 8.39 19.61 5.24
C TYR A 329 9.68 18.95 4.80
N GLY A 330 10.82 19.58 5.08
CA GLY A 330 12.11 18.92 5.02
C GLY A 330 12.48 18.26 6.35
N PRO A 331 13.34 17.22 6.35
CA PRO A 331 13.77 16.52 7.56
C PRO A 331 14.28 17.49 8.63
N GLY A 332 13.72 17.39 9.85
CA GLY A 332 14.13 18.22 10.98
C GLY A 332 13.62 19.67 10.95
N GLU A 333 12.71 20.03 10.05
CA GLU A 333 11.98 21.29 10.16
C GLU A 333 11.03 21.28 11.36
N PRO A 334 10.80 22.43 12.02
CA PRO A 334 9.98 22.50 13.23
C PRO A 334 8.56 21.91 13.10
N GLY A 335 7.93 22.06 11.94
CA GLY A 335 6.57 21.55 11.69
C GLY A 335 6.52 20.02 11.71
N TYR A 336 7.44 19.39 10.96
CA TYR A 336 7.60 17.94 10.92
C TYR A 336 7.92 17.36 12.30
N VAL A 337 8.91 17.92 13.00
CA VAL A 337 9.30 17.47 14.35
C VAL A 337 8.14 17.60 15.34
N GLN A 338 7.34 18.65 15.22
CA GLN A 338 6.15 18.84 16.06
C GLN A 338 5.05 17.82 15.73
N GLN A 339 4.82 17.51 14.45
CA GLN A 339 3.84 16.51 14.03
C GLN A 339 4.20 15.10 14.52
N LEU A 340 5.47 14.69 14.38
CA LEU A 340 5.98 13.42 14.93
C LEU A 340 5.81 13.35 16.46
N LYS A 341 6.04 14.45 17.16
CA LYS A 341 5.80 14.52 18.60
C LYS A 341 4.32 14.39 18.95
N ASP A 342 3.43 14.97 18.16
CA ASP A 342 1.98 14.84 18.38
C ASP A 342 1.50 13.41 18.10
N TYR A 343 2.09 12.73 17.10
CA TYR A 343 1.85 11.31 16.83
C TYR A 343 2.37 10.44 17.98
N ASP A 344 3.56 10.71 18.49
CA ASP A 344 4.13 10.03 19.66
C ASP A 344 3.19 10.09 20.88
N LEU A 345 2.67 11.28 21.20
CA LEU A 345 1.70 11.47 22.27
C LEU A 345 0.36 10.77 22.00
N ALA A 346 -0.04 10.66 20.73
CA ALA A 346 -1.22 9.90 20.35
C ALA A 346 -1.05 8.40 20.66
N PHE A 347 0.13 7.83 20.37
CA PHE A 347 0.43 6.44 20.73
C PHE A 347 0.47 6.21 22.24
N GLU A 348 1.04 7.14 23.02
CA GLU A 348 0.99 7.07 24.49
C GLU A 348 -0.47 6.97 24.98
N LYS A 349 -1.33 7.89 24.53
CA LYS A 349 -2.75 7.92 24.90
C LYS A 349 -3.48 6.65 24.45
N PHE A 350 -3.22 6.20 23.24
CA PHE A 350 -3.83 5.00 22.67
C PHE A 350 -3.51 3.75 23.49
N PHE A 351 -2.24 3.49 23.77
CA PHE A 351 -1.85 2.32 24.56
C PHE A 351 -2.36 2.39 26.00
N ASN A 352 -2.36 3.57 26.61
CA ASN A 352 -2.92 3.77 27.95
C ASN A 352 -4.44 3.52 27.98
N ARG A 353 -5.17 4.00 26.96
CA ARG A 353 -6.62 3.79 26.80
C ARG A 353 -6.95 2.31 26.66
N LEU A 354 -6.33 1.62 25.70
CA LEU A 354 -6.55 0.18 25.50
C LEU A 354 -6.21 -0.64 26.75
N ALA A 355 -5.09 -0.33 27.41
CA ALA A 355 -4.67 -1.04 28.61
C ALA A 355 -5.67 -0.86 29.77
N ALA A 356 -6.34 0.30 29.88
CA ALA A 356 -7.38 0.54 30.88
C ALA A 356 -8.59 -0.39 30.69
N ASP A 357 -8.88 -0.79 29.45
CA ASP A 357 -9.93 -1.75 29.09
C ASP A 357 -9.42 -3.20 29.01
N GLY A 358 -8.18 -3.44 29.43
CA GLY A 358 -7.57 -4.77 29.46
C GLY A 358 -7.12 -5.28 28.08
N ILE A 359 -7.11 -4.44 27.05
CA ILE A 359 -6.60 -4.75 25.71
C ILE A 359 -5.12 -4.35 25.67
N ASN A 360 -4.21 -5.31 25.60
CA ASN A 360 -2.78 -5.04 25.67
C ASN A 360 -1.95 -6.17 25.03
N LYS A 361 -0.62 -6.05 25.08
CA LYS A 361 0.33 -7.03 24.51
C LYS A 361 0.13 -8.49 24.96
N SER A 362 -0.57 -8.75 26.06
CA SER A 362 -0.81 -10.12 26.56
C SER A 362 -2.00 -10.81 25.89
N ASN A 363 -2.88 -10.08 25.21
CA ASN A 363 -4.07 -10.61 24.54
C ASN A 363 -4.36 -10.02 23.15
N THR A 364 -3.48 -9.14 22.65
CA THR A 364 -3.62 -8.49 21.34
C THR A 364 -2.40 -8.78 20.48
N LEU A 365 -2.65 -9.10 19.21
CA LEU A 365 -1.64 -9.01 18.16
C LEU A 365 -1.68 -7.60 17.57
N PHE A 366 -0.66 -6.81 17.89
CA PHE A 366 -0.38 -5.54 17.23
C PHE A 366 0.55 -5.79 16.05
N VAL A 367 0.17 -5.29 14.89
CA VAL A 367 1.00 -5.21 13.69
C VAL A 367 1.00 -3.75 13.26
N VAL A 368 2.18 -3.16 13.17
CA VAL A 368 2.36 -1.77 12.71
C VAL A 368 3.35 -1.80 11.58
N THR A 369 2.98 -1.28 10.42
CA THR A 369 3.82 -1.27 9.21
C THR A 369 3.64 0.05 8.48
N VAL A 370 4.43 0.23 7.43
CA VAL A 370 4.33 1.30 6.45
C VAL A 370 4.08 0.69 5.06
N ASP A 371 3.58 1.46 4.11
CA ASP A 371 3.20 1.07 2.74
C ASP A 371 4.33 1.31 1.73
N GLU A 372 5.18 2.29 1.99
CA GLU A 372 6.49 2.51 1.36
C GLU A 372 7.37 3.47 2.19
N GLY A 373 8.56 3.76 1.69
CA GLY A 373 9.29 4.97 2.07
C GLY A 373 9.27 6.01 0.94
N ASP A 374 9.94 7.13 1.20
CA ASP A 374 10.09 8.26 0.29
C ASP A 374 11.55 8.71 0.14
N HIS A 375 11.76 9.47 -0.92
CA HIS A 375 12.93 10.31 -1.12
C HIS A 375 12.60 11.80 -0.98
N PHE A 376 13.33 12.49 -0.10
CA PHE A 376 13.21 13.94 0.06
C PHE A 376 14.00 14.73 -1.02
N ALA A 377 13.29 15.50 -1.83
CA ALA A 377 13.84 16.46 -2.79
C ALA A 377 13.93 17.89 -2.22
N GLY A 378 15.16 18.33 -1.90
CA GLY A 378 15.41 19.67 -1.36
C GLY A 378 16.87 20.10 -1.36
N ASP A 379 17.11 21.38 -1.08
CA ASP A 379 18.46 21.92 -0.87
C ASP A 379 19.12 21.26 0.36
N GLN A 380 20.43 21.41 0.52
CA GLN A 380 21.09 21.02 1.77
C GLN A 380 20.59 21.85 2.96
N PRO A 381 20.40 21.23 4.15
CA PRO A 381 19.83 21.93 5.29
C PRO A 381 20.79 22.94 5.92
N THR A 382 20.22 23.96 6.55
CA THR A 382 20.93 25.02 7.28
C THR A 382 20.39 25.21 8.70
N PRO A 383 21.26 25.47 9.70
CA PRO A 383 22.72 25.42 9.61
C PRO A 383 23.24 23.99 9.38
N ALA A 384 24.43 23.86 8.79
CA ALA A 384 25.04 22.55 8.57
C ALA A 384 25.18 21.78 9.90
N GLY A 385 24.78 20.51 9.91
CA GLY A 385 24.76 19.68 11.12
C GLY A 385 23.60 19.96 12.06
N CYS A 386 22.54 20.65 11.61
CA CYS A 386 21.27 20.67 12.32
C CYS A 386 20.77 19.24 12.57
N ASP A 387 20.07 19.04 13.69
CA ASP A 387 19.58 17.74 14.14
C ASP A 387 18.05 17.69 14.28
N GLY A 388 17.36 18.79 13.99
CA GLY A 388 15.91 18.95 14.09
C GLY A 388 15.38 19.08 15.53
N LEU A 389 16.04 18.45 16.51
CA LEU A 389 15.58 18.40 17.90
C LEU A 389 16.11 19.56 18.76
N ILE A 390 17.42 19.83 18.70
CA ILE A 390 18.08 20.90 19.44
C ILE A 390 18.30 22.09 18.52
N VAL A 391 18.75 21.81 17.29
CA VAL A 391 19.01 22.80 16.24
C VAL A 391 18.08 22.50 15.07
N PRO A 392 17.03 23.31 14.87
CA PRO A 392 16.11 23.11 13.75
C PRO A 392 16.81 23.19 12.40
N CYS A 393 16.41 22.32 11.48
CA CYS A 393 16.83 22.40 10.09
C CYS A 393 15.94 23.37 9.32
N ASN A 394 16.53 24.07 8.34
CA ASN A 394 15.83 24.93 7.40
C ASN A 394 16.40 24.72 6.00
N TYR A 395 15.54 24.82 5.00
CA TYR A 395 15.85 24.54 3.61
C TYR A 395 15.56 25.77 2.74
N ASN A 396 16.47 26.10 1.83
CA ASN A 396 16.28 27.25 0.94
C ASN A 396 15.25 26.95 -0.17
N ARG A 397 15.30 25.75 -0.73
CA ARG A 397 14.28 25.18 -1.63
C ARG A 397 13.90 23.79 -1.13
N VAL A 398 12.63 23.48 -1.28
CA VAL A 398 12.00 22.19 -0.98
C VAL A 398 11.01 21.95 -2.09
N GLY A 399 11.11 20.81 -2.77
CA GLY A 399 10.21 20.44 -3.84
C GLY A 399 10.84 19.48 -4.85
N GLU A 400 10.05 18.54 -5.32
CA GLU A 400 10.37 17.70 -6.48
C GLU A 400 10.71 18.54 -7.73
N ILE A 401 11.48 17.96 -8.65
CA ILE A 401 11.74 18.54 -9.97
C ILE A 401 10.64 18.08 -10.93
N ASN A 402 9.65 18.94 -11.20
CA ASN A 402 8.56 18.60 -12.11
C ASN A 402 9.03 18.71 -13.58
N GLY A 403 9.09 17.57 -14.26
CA GLY A 403 9.52 17.43 -15.65
C GLY A 403 8.36 17.13 -16.63
N ASP A 404 8.21 17.93 -17.69
CA ASP A 404 7.30 17.62 -18.80
C ASP A 404 7.96 16.65 -19.78
N LEU A 405 7.85 15.35 -19.48
CA LEU A 405 8.57 14.28 -20.17
C LEU A 405 8.34 14.30 -21.69
N ARG A 406 7.10 14.52 -22.13
CA ARG A 406 6.78 14.53 -23.57
C ARG A 406 7.38 15.72 -24.29
N ARG A 407 7.43 16.91 -23.66
CA ARG A 407 8.08 18.08 -24.26
C ARG A 407 9.60 17.98 -24.18
N MET A 408 10.16 17.36 -23.15
CA MET A 408 11.59 17.09 -23.03
C MET A 408 12.08 16.17 -24.13
N ILE A 409 11.42 15.02 -24.34
CA ILE A 409 11.71 14.08 -25.43
C ILE A 409 11.66 14.77 -26.80
N ARG A 410 10.59 15.53 -27.07
CA ARG A 410 10.47 16.32 -28.29
C ARG A 410 11.62 17.31 -28.48
N THR A 411 12.06 17.96 -27.42
CA THR A 411 13.08 19.00 -27.51
C THR A 411 14.46 18.41 -27.75
N GLN A 412 14.79 17.31 -27.08
CA GLN A 412 16.11 16.71 -27.14
C GLN A 412 16.29 15.81 -28.39
N PHE A 413 15.23 15.10 -28.80
CA PHE A 413 15.33 14.07 -29.83
C PHE A 413 14.50 14.37 -31.09
N ASN A 414 13.69 15.44 -31.08
CA ASN A 414 12.73 15.75 -32.15
C ASN A 414 11.70 14.63 -32.38
N ASP A 415 11.47 13.77 -31.39
CA ASP A 415 10.40 12.78 -31.41
C ASP A 415 9.06 13.43 -31.03
N THR A 416 8.04 13.13 -31.84
CA THR A 416 6.68 13.66 -31.67
C THR A 416 5.68 12.58 -31.28
N THR A 417 6.16 11.38 -30.92
CA THR A 417 5.36 10.27 -30.41
C THR A 417 4.34 10.77 -29.39
N ASN A 418 3.07 10.48 -29.66
CA ASN A 418 1.97 10.89 -28.81
C ASN A 418 1.76 9.87 -27.71
N PHE A 419 2.31 10.12 -26.52
CA PHE A 419 2.09 9.30 -25.34
C PHE A 419 1.50 10.14 -24.19
N SER A 420 0.86 9.46 -23.25
CA SER A 420 0.50 9.98 -21.94
C SER A 420 1.27 9.22 -20.88
N VAL A 421 1.38 9.79 -19.68
CA VAL A 421 1.94 9.08 -18.53
C VAL A 421 0.94 9.07 -17.38
N HIS A 422 1.00 8.03 -16.55
CA HIS A 422 0.69 8.21 -15.14
C HIS A 422 1.79 9.12 -14.57
N SER A 423 1.42 10.25 -13.96
CA SER A 423 2.41 11.22 -13.50
C SER A 423 3.00 10.72 -12.18
N ASP A 424 4.32 10.55 -12.15
CA ASP A 424 5.03 9.81 -11.10
C ASP A 424 6.55 10.07 -11.21
N ASP A 425 7.33 9.66 -10.21
CA ASP A 425 8.78 9.53 -10.33
C ASP A 425 9.17 8.31 -11.20
N ALA A 426 8.31 7.28 -11.26
CA ALA A 426 8.37 6.15 -12.18
C ALA A 426 7.24 6.22 -13.25
N PRO A 427 7.26 7.21 -14.16
CA PRO A 427 6.08 7.60 -14.95
C PRO A 427 5.70 6.55 -15.99
N ASN A 428 4.67 5.75 -15.73
CA ASN A 428 4.24 4.69 -16.64
C ASN A 428 3.76 5.25 -17.98
N VAL A 429 4.37 4.80 -19.08
CA VAL A 429 4.16 5.37 -20.42
C VAL A 429 3.06 4.62 -21.16
N TYR A 430 2.07 5.36 -21.68
CA TYR A 430 0.98 4.85 -22.51
C TYR A 430 1.03 5.50 -23.89
N ILE A 431 1.62 4.82 -24.87
CA ILE A 431 1.69 5.32 -26.24
C ILE A 431 0.32 5.18 -26.90
N ASN A 432 -0.18 6.28 -27.47
CA ASN A 432 -1.47 6.29 -28.13
C ASN A 432 -1.48 5.34 -29.34
N GLY A 433 -2.49 4.48 -29.41
CA GLY A 433 -2.59 3.37 -30.35
C GLY A 433 -2.26 2.00 -29.74
N ASN A 434 -1.76 1.96 -28.49
CA ASN A 434 -1.29 0.77 -27.79
C ASN A 434 -0.39 -0.12 -28.68
N PRO A 435 0.71 0.43 -29.24
CA PRO A 435 1.63 -0.34 -30.07
C PRO A 435 2.26 -1.49 -29.29
N SER A 436 2.74 -2.51 -30.01
CA SER A 436 3.52 -3.59 -29.41
C SER A 436 4.84 -3.07 -28.84
N GLN A 437 5.44 -3.80 -27.89
CA GLN A 437 6.78 -3.45 -27.36
C GLN A 437 7.87 -3.42 -28.45
N THR A 438 7.73 -4.24 -29.50
CA THR A 438 8.67 -4.27 -30.65
C THR A 438 8.33 -3.25 -31.75
N ASP A 439 7.32 -2.39 -31.56
CA ASP A 439 6.98 -1.38 -32.56
C ASP A 439 8.12 -0.35 -32.69
N PRO A 440 8.49 0.09 -33.91
CA PRO A 440 9.58 1.05 -34.08
C PRO A 440 9.43 2.35 -33.29
N ALA A 441 8.20 2.84 -33.07
CA ALA A 441 7.96 4.03 -32.26
C ALA A 441 8.20 3.76 -30.78
N THR A 442 7.73 2.63 -30.26
CA THR A 442 7.99 2.20 -28.88
C THR A 442 9.50 2.08 -28.63
N ARG A 443 10.19 1.33 -29.51
CA ARG A 443 11.63 1.08 -29.41
C ARG A 443 12.45 2.37 -29.48
N THR A 444 12.02 3.33 -30.30
CA THR A 444 12.70 4.63 -30.41
C THR A 444 12.54 5.43 -29.13
N LEU A 445 11.32 5.49 -28.60
CA LEU A 445 11.05 6.22 -27.36
C LEU A 445 11.81 5.64 -26.15
N GLU A 446 11.93 4.32 -26.04
CA GLU A 446 12.69 3.66 -24.96
C GLU A 446 14.19 4.03 -25.01
N ARG A 447 14.80 4.01 -26.20
CA ARG A 447 16.20 4.43 -26.39
C ARG A 447 16.42 5.90 -26.04
N GLU A 448 15.48 6.75 -26.42
CA GLU A 448 15.54 8.19 -26.15
C GLU A 448 15.35 8.49 -24.66
N MET A 449 14.42 7.81 -23.98
CA MET A 449 14.25 7.92 -22.53
C MET A 449 15.51 7.48 -21.78
N GLY A 450 16.14 6.37 -22.19
CA GLY A 450 17.41 5.93 -21.60
C GLY A 450 18.60 6.87 -21.84
N GLN A 451 18.47 7.84 -22.74
CA GLN A 451 19.49 8.87 -23.04
C GLN A 451 19.08 10.27 -22.57
N LEU A 452 17.91 10.40 -21.93
CA LEU A 452 17.36 11.69 -21.56
C LEU A 452 18.31 12.40 -20.59
N SER A 453 18.61 13.65 -20.90
CA SER A 453 19.50 14.49 -20.10
C SER A 453 18.92 15.88 -19.97
N TRP A 454 18.91 16.45 -18.77
CA TRP A 454 18.32 17.77 -18.58
C TRP A 454 19.08 18.60 -17.55
N LEU A 455 18.89 19.92 -17.61
CA LEU A 455 19.46 20.82 -16.61
C LEU A 455 18.70 20.64 -15.29
N ASN A 456 19.38 20.15 -14.25
CA ASN A 456 18.81 20.05 -12.93
C ASN A 456 18.69 21.45 -12.30
N PRO A 457 17.49 21.89 -11.90
CA PRO A 457 17.27 23.21 -11.31
C PRO A 457 17.90 23.39 -9.92
N TYR A 458 18.16 22.32 -9.16
CA TYR A 458 18.89 22.38 -7.90
C TYR A 458 20.37 22.73 -8.11
N THR A 459 21.05 21.99 -8.98
CA THR A 459 22.52 22.04 -9.13
C THR A 459 22.98 22.97 -10.25
N ASN A 460 22.07 23.34 -11.17
CA ASN A 460 22.37 24.06 -12.40
C ASN A 460 23.43 23.35 -13.28
N ALA A 461 23.48 22.01 -13.17
CA ALA A 461 24.28 21.13 -14.02
C ALA A 461 23.36 20.25 -14.87
N THR A 462 23.83 19.87 -16.06
CA THR A 462 23.11 18.88 -16.87
C THR A 462 23.37 17.50 -16.31
N GLU A 463 22.30 16.83 -15.90
CA GLU A 463 22.29 15.43 -15.52
C GLU A 463 22.00 14.57 -16.74
N ASN A 464 22.71 13.46 -16.86
CA ASN A 464 22.55 12.51 -17.94
C ASN A 464 21.91 11.25 -17.37
N ASN A 465 21.10 10.57 -18.18
CA ASN A 465 20.40 9.35 -17.80
C ASN A 465 19.48 9.58 -16.59
N ILE A 466 18.67 10.64 -16.65
CA ILE A 466 17.69 10.96 -15.59
C ILE A 466 16.58 9.90 -15.47
N MET A 467 16.49 8.98 -16.44
CA MET A 467 15.80 7.70 -16.30
C MET A 467 16.86 6.63 -15.99
N VAL A 468 16.96 6.23 -14.73
CA VAL A 468 18.02 5.33 -14.22
C VAL A 468 17.76 3.86 -14.55
N ALA A 469 16.50 3.47 -14.73
CA ALA A 469 16.12 2.14 -15.20
C ALA A 469 14.90 2.17 -16.12
N LEU A 470 14.73 1.10 -16.93
CA LEU A 470 13.62 0.94 -17.87
C LEU A 470 13.11 -0.50 -17.86
N ALA A 471 11.78 -0.67 -17.83
CA ALA A 471 11.10 -1.95 -17.91
C ALA A 471 10.04 -1.94 -19.02
N ASP A 472 10.21 -2.76 -20.06
CA ASP A 472 9.13 -3.03 -21.02
C ASP A 472 8.13 -4.06 -20.46
N LYS A 473 7.14 -4.51 -21.24
CA LYS A 473 6.15 -5.48 -20.77
C LYS A 473 6.75 -6.82 -20.33
N THR A 474 7.91 -7.21 -20.88
CA THR A 474 8.64 -8.41 -20.46
C THR A 474 9.16 -8.23 -19.04
N GLU A 475 9.84 -7.13 -18.77
CA GLU A 475 10.41 -6.88 -17.44
C GLU A 475 9.33 -6.50 -16.41
N MET A 476 8.31 -5.73 -16.79
CA MET A 476 7.18 -5.46 -15.91
C MET A 476 6.47 -6.74 -15.44
N LYS A 477 6.42 -7.78 -16.28
CA LYS A 477 5.92 -9.11 -15.87
C LYS A 477 6.86 -9.76 -14.84
N THR A 478 8.17 -9.56 -14.98
CA THR A 478 9.17 -9.97 -14.00
C THR A 478 8.92 -9.30 -12.65
N LEU A 479 8.60 -8.00 -12.65
CA LEU A 479 8.44 -7.14 -11.47
C LEU A 479 7.05 -7.19 -10.80
N HIS A 480 6.14 -8.05 -11.26
CA HIS A 480 4.75 -8.15 -10.79
C HIS A 480 3.82 -6.96 -11.14
N MET A 481 4.08 -6.26 -12.24
CA MET A 481 3.34 -5.07 -12.68
C MET A 481 2.33 -5.33 -13.81
N VAL A 482 2.13 -6.60 -14.21
CA VAL A 482 1.24 -6.99 -15.32
C VAL A 482 0.09 -7.82 -14.80
N THR A 483 -1.10 -7.21 -14.72
CA THR A 483 -2.30 -7.86 -14.18
C THR A 483 -3.01 -8.74 -15.21
N ALA A 484 -4.05 -9.46 -14.77
CA ALA A 484 -4.92 -10.23 -15.66
C ALA A 484 -5.72 -9.36 -16.65
N ASP A 485 -5.81 -8.04 -16.42
CA ASP A 485 -6.44 -7.11 -17.36
C ASP A 485 -5.37 -6.47 -18.27
N PRO A 486 -5.31 -6.86 -19.57
CA PRO A 486 -4.31 -6.34 -20.48
C PRO A 486 -4.49 -4.84 -20.79
N PHE A 487 -5.65 -4.24 -20.52
CA PHE A 487 -5.86 -2.80 -20.73
C PHE A 487 -5.19 -1.96 -19.65
N ARG A 488 -4.98 -2.51 -18.45
CA ARG A 488 -4.30 -1.82 -17.33
C ARG A 488 -2.78 -1.80 -17.46
N THR A 489 -2.21 -2.57 -18.40
CA THR A 489 -0.76 -2.68 -18.59
C THR A 489 -0.21 -1.50 -19.41
N PRO A 490 0.75 -0.70 -18.90
CA PRO A 490 1.39 0.36 -19.67
C PRO A 490 2.20 -0.17 -20.86
N THR A 491 2.63 0.71 -21.75
CA THR A 491 3.54 0.35 -22.86
C THR A 491 4.91 -0.07 -22.31
N PHE A 492 5.49 0.74 -21.42
CA PHE A 492 6.70 0.46 -20.64
C PHE A 492 6.77 1.46 -19.46
N THR A 493 7.68 1.21 -18.53
CA THR A 493 7.91 2.03 -17.33
C THR A 493 9.37 2.45 -17.25
N PRO A 494 9.70 3.74 -17.31
CA PRO A 494 10.95 4.26 -16.81
C PRO A 494 10.89 4.48 -15.30
N PHE A 495 12.06 4.39 -14.67
CA PHE A 495 12.37 4.66 -13.27
C PHE A 495 13.39 5.81 -13.26
N ALA A 496 13.15 6.87 -12.51
CA ALA A 496 13.89 8.12 -12.62
C ALA A 496 15.04 8.25 -11.61
N ASP A 497 15.76 9.36 -11.69
CA ASP A 497 16.45 9.89 -10.52
C ASP A 497 15.39 10.37 -9.50
N PRO A 498 15.52 10.05 -8.20
CA PRO A 498 14.43 10.21 -7.26
C PRO A 498 14.11 11.68 -6.93
N ASP A 499 14.93 12.66 -7.36
CA ASP A 499 14.56 14.08 -7.24
C ASP A 499 13.47 14.50 -8.24
N TRP A 500 13.18 13.69 -9.27
CA TRP A 500 12.33 14.05 -10.39
C TRP A 500 10.91 13.48 -10.29
N PHE A 501 9.94 14.30 -10.65
CA PHE A 501 8.54 13.88 -10.84
C PHE A 501 8.08 14.25 -12.25
N PHE A 502 7.59 13.28 -13.01
CA PHE A 502 7.31 13.47 -14.43
C PHE A 502 5.83 13.49 -14.74
N PHE A 503 5.45 14.44 -15.59
CA PHE A 503 4.12 14.51 -16.22
C PHE A 503 4.29 14.63 -17.74
N ALA A 504 3.19 14.55 -18.51
CA ALA A 504 3.26 14.68 -19.96
C ALA A 504 2.17 15.60 -20.51
N THR A 505 2.56 16.73 -21.13
CA THR A 505 1.60 17.65 -21.76
C THR A 505 1.78 17.77 -23.26
N GLY A 506 0.77 18.33 -23.93
CA GLY A 506 0.87 18.70 -25.35
C GLY A 506 1.55 20.06 -25.48
N GLY A 507 2.50 20.20 -26.39
CA GLY A 507 3.16 21.49 -26.56
C GLY A 507 4.29 21.48 -27.58
N ALA A 508 4.76 22.69 -27.88
CA ALA A 508 5.98 22.90 -28.65
C ALA A 508 7.24 22.57 -27.82
N ASN A 509 8.39 22.58 -28.48
CA ASN A 509 9.70 22.41 -27.86
C ASN A 509 9.88 23.37 -26.67
N CYS A 510 10.67 22.97 -25.69
CA CYS A 510 11.02 23.77 -24.53
C CYS A 510 11.87 24.95 -24.99
N ALA A 511 11.35 26.17 -24.84
CA ALA A 511 12.07 27.39 -25.24
C ALA A 511 13.35 27.61 -24.41
N THR A 512 13.34 27.12 -23.18
CA THR A 512 14.46 27.05 -22.23
C THR A 512 14.35 25.74 -21.44
N PRO A 513 15.43 25.26 -20.79
CA PRO A 513 15.33 24.10 -19.90
C PRO A 513 14.27 24.27 -18.80
N ALA A 514 14.21 25.47 -18.21
CA ALA A 514 13.24 25.84 -17.17
C ALA A 514 11.77 25.82 -17.64
N ALA A 515 11.52 25.83 -18.96
CA ALA A 515 10.16 25.76 -19.50
C ALA A 515 9.55 24.35 -19.47
N CYS A 516 10.36 23.33 -19.10
CA CYS A 516 9.95 21.93 -19.02
C CYS A 516 10.47 21.20 -17.78
N ALA A 517 11.42 21.76 -17.03
CA ALA A 517 11.81 21.23 -15.72
C ALA A 517 11.97 22.39 -14.74
N PHE A 518 11.27 22.34 -13.61
CA PHE A 518 11.31 23.39 -12.58
C PHE A 518 10.95 22.81 -11.22
N ILE A 519 11.42 23.46 -10.15
CA ILE A 519 10.97 23.19 -8.79
C ILE A 519 9.76 24.10 -8.52
N PRO A 520 8.57 23.55 -8.21
CA PRO A 520 7.42 24.35 -7.85
C PRO A 520 7.70 25.24 -6.63
N ALA A 521 6.95 26.33 -6.51
CA ALA A 521 6.99 27.10 -5.28
C ALA A 521 6.38 26.26 -4.15
N ARG A 522 7.03 26.26 -2.98
CA ARG A 522 6.46 25.68 -1.76
C ARG A 522 5.26 26.52 -1.31
N THR A 523 4.07 25.91 -1.31
CA THR A 523 2.79 26.55 -0.94
C THR A 523 2.01 25.64 0.00
N SER A 524 0.77 25.97 0.36
CA SER A 524 -0.11 25.06 1.13
C SER A 524 -0.49 23.77 0.38
N GLN A 525 -0.08 23.64 -0.88
CA GLN A 525 -0.14 22.45 -1.71
C GLN A 525 1.23 22.33 -2.39
N SER A 526 2.14 21.59 -1.78
CA SER A 526 3.49 21.38 -2.30
C SER A 526 3.99 20.00 -1.93
N PHE A 527 4.74 19.39 -2.85
CA PHE A 527 5.26 18.04 -2.78
C PHE A 527 6.78 18.08 -2.82
N ALA A 528 7.44 17.26 -2.02
CA ALA A 528 8.90 17.14 -1.98
C ALA A 528 9.38 15.76 -1.56
N TRP A 529 8.46 14.80 -1.46
CA TRP A 529 8.71 13.44 -1.04
C TRP A 529 8.22 12.55 -2.17
N ASN A 530 9.18 12.00 -2.90
CA ASN A 530 8.94 11.18 -4.07
C ASN A 530 9.01 9.71 -3.69
N HIS A 531 8.07 8.94 -4.24
CA HIS A 531 8.00 7.50 -4.10
C HIS A 531 7.43 6.90 -5.38
N GLY A 532 7.67 5.60 -5.51
CA GLY A 532 7.29 4.80 -6.66
C GLY A 532 8.47 4.04 -7.27
N ASP A 533 9.67 4.56 -7.03
CA ASP A 533 10.89 4.16 -7.73
C ASP A 533 11.72 3.09 -6.97
N ILE A 534 12.90 2.76 -7.50
CA ILE A 534 13.73 1.60 -7.14
C ILE A 534 14.78 1.88 -6.07
N GLN A 535 14.88 3.12 -5.59
CA GLN A 535 15.90 3.55 -4.65
C GLN A 535 15.62 2.99 -3.26
N ASP A 536 16.70 2.75 -2.52
CA ASP A 536 16.63 1.99 -1.27
C ASP A 536 15.83 2.71 -0.17
N GLU A 537 15.86 4.04 -0.13
CA GLU A 537 15.01 4.84 0.77
C GLU A 537 13.51 4.72 0.50
N ILE A 538 13.11 4.52 -0.75
CA ILE A 538 11.72 4.29 -1.16
C ILE A 538 11.32 2.82 -0.92
N ALA A 539 12.23 1.91 -1.25
CA ALA A 539 12.01 0.47 -1.21
C ALA A 539 11.96 -0.12 0.21
N SER A 540 12.86 0.33 1.08
CA SER A 540 13.09 -0.24 2.41
C SER A 540 12.07 0.25 3.44
N THR A 541 11.29 -0.67 3.97
CA THR A 541 10.25 -0.44 4.97
C THR A 541 10.55 -1.15 6.28
N TRP A 542 9.59 -1.15 7.21
CA TRP A 542 9.70 -1.82 8.49
C TRP A 542 8.35 -2.36 8.96
N VAL A 543 8.40 -3.41 9.79
CA VAL A 543 7.21 -4.02 10.40
C VAL A 543 7.45 -4.25 11.89
N GLY A 544 6.64 -3.64 12.74
CA GLY A 544 6.55 -3.91 14.16
C GLY A 544 5.50 -4.97 14.48
N MET A 545 5.88 -6.06 15.14
CA MET A 545 4.93 -7.06 15.64
C MET A 545 5.05 -7.21 17.16
N VAL A 546 3.93 -7.13 17.87
CA VAL A 546 3.84 -7.30 19.33
C VAL A 546 2.63 -8.15 19.68
N GLY A 547 2.78 -9.17 20.52
CA GLY A 547 1.65 -9.93 21.02
C GLY A 547 1.99 -11.36 21.41
N PRO A 548 1.01 -12.16 21.88
CA PRO A 548 1.21 -13.56 22.18
C PRO A 548 1.76 -14.32 20.98
N GLY A 549 2.89 -15.00 21.17
CA GLY A 549 3.55 -15.79 20.12
C GLY A 549 4.68 -15.07 19.41
N VAL A 550 4.77 -13.75 19.52
CA VAL A 550 5.91 -12.96 19.03
C VAL A 550 7.01 -12.91 20.10
N ARG A 551 8.26 -13.09 19.69
CA ARG A 551 9.42 -12.98 20.57
C ARG A 551 9.77 -11.52 20.77
N ASN A 552 10.31 -11.20 21.94
CA ASN A 552 11.00 -9.94 22.14
C ASN A 552 12.49 -10.16 21.82
N VAL A 553 12.88 -9.85 20.59
CA VAL A 553 14.31 -9.88 20.16
C VAL A 553 14.87 -8.50 19.83
N GLY A 554 14.09 -7.43 20.02
CA GLY A 554 14.45 -6.09 19.57
C GLY A 554 14.33 -5.97 18.07
N ASP A 555 15.46 -5.89 17.37
CA ASP A 555 15.50 -5.71 15.91
C ASP A 555 15.82 -7.03 15.21
N TYR A 556 15.10 -7.30 14.12
CA TYR A 556 15.35 -8.38 13.18
C TYR A 556 15.70 -7.81 11.81
N THR A 557 16.88 -8.14 11.31
CA THR A 557 17.43 -7.60 10.05
C THR A 557 17.33 -8.59 8.88
N GLY A 558 16.60 -9.69 9.05
CA GLY A 558 16.39 -10.63 7.95
C GLY A 558 15.47 -10.01 6.91
N TRP A 559 15.72 -10.34 5.64
CA TRP A 559 15.00 -9.78 4.50
C TRP A 559 13.56 -10.32 4.45
N THR A 560 12.60 -9.41 4.42
CA THR A 560 11.16 -9.66 4.25
C THR A 560 10.56 -8.65 3.27
N ASP A 561 9.35 -8.90 2.79
CA ASP A 561 8.56 -7.94 2.01
C ASP A 561 7.09 -7.95 2.46
N HIS A 562 6.31 -6.96 2.03
CA HIS A 562 4.89 -6.81 2.38
C HIS A 562 4.06 -8.08 2.20
N THR A 563 4.38 -8.94 1.23
CA THR A 563 3.66 -10.21 1.05
C THR A 563 3.75 -11.14 2.26
N ASP A 564 4.78 -11.01 3.09
CA ASP A 564 5.05 -11.86 4.26
C ASP A 564 4.20 -11.47 5.49
N VAL A 565 3.64 -10.26 5.54
CA VAL A 565 2.89 -9.73 6.70
C VAL A 565 1.63 -10.59 6.94
N ARG A 566 0.78 -10.73 5.92
CA ARG A 566 -0.46 -11.50 5.99
C ARG A 566 -0.28 -12.96 6.43
N PRO A 567 0.57 -13.79 5.78
CA PRO A 567 0.74 -15.19 6.18
C PRO A 567 1.36 -15.34 7.58
N THR A 568 2.18 -14.38 8.02
CA THR A 568 2.72 -14.36 9.39
C THR A 568 1.60 -14.13 10.41
N MET A 569 0.71 -13.15 10.15
CA MET A 569 -0.48 -12.91 10.97
C MET A 569 -1.40 -14.14 11.01
N MET A 570 -1.76 -14.69 9.86
CA MET A 570 -2.66 -15.85 9.77
C MET A 570 -2.10 -17.06 10.54
N THR A 571 -0.78 -17.28 10.47
CA THR A 571 -0.10 -18.33 11.23
C THR A 571 -0.25 -18.15 12.74
N LEU A 572 -0.03 -16.94 13.27
CA LEU A 572 -0.19 -16.64 14.70
C LEU A 572 -1.64 -16.79 15.18
N LEU A 573 -2.59 -16.44 14.31
CA LEU A 573 -4.02 -16.47 14.59
C LEU A 573 -4.65 -17.85 14.41
N GLY A 574 -3.91 -18.82 13.85
CA GLY A 574 -4.45 -20.13 13.49
C GLY A 574 -5.56 -20.04 12.45
N LEU A 575 -5.53 -19.01 11.60
CA LEU A 575 -6.46 -18.78 10.50
C LEU A 575 -5.75 -19.04 9.17
N LYS A 576 -6.51 -19.02 8.08
CA LYS A 576 -5.98 -19.11 6.73
C LYS A 576 -6.86 -18.33 5.77
N ASP A 577 -6.24 -17.79 4.73
CA ASP A 577 -6.95 -17.32 3.55
C ASP A 577 -7.45 -18.50 2.70
N ASP A 578 -8.35 -18.20 1.75
CA ASP A 578 -8.91 -19.19 0.81
C ASP A 578 -8.22 -19.20 -0.55
N TYR A 579 -7.08 -18.53 -0.61
CA TYR A 579 -6.13 -18.50 -1.72
C TYR A 579 -4.71 -18.76 -1.20
N GLU A 580 -3.77 -19.03 -2.12
CA GLU A 580 -2.36 -19.11 -1.78
C GLU A 580 -1.77 -17.69 -1.76
N THR A 581 -1.20 -17.30 -0.61
CA THR A 581 -0.36 -16.10 -0.47
C THR A 581 0.96 -16.28 -1.20
N ASP A 582 1.54 -15.21 -1.74
CA ASP A 582 2.89 -15.20 -2.31
C ASP A 582 3.98 -15.10 -1.25
N GLY A 583 3.66 -14.51 -0.10
CA GLY A 583 4.59 -14.44 1.03
C GLY A 583 4.74 -15.75 1.78
N ARG A 584 5.73 -15.74 2.68
CA ARG A 584 5.99 -16.80 3.67
C ARG A 584 5.63 -16.31 5.06
N ALA A 585 5.26 -17.23 5.94
CA ALA A 585 5.25 -16.91 7.36
C ALA A 585 6.70 -16.68 7.85
N VAL A 586 6.97 -15.49 8.39
CA VAL A 586 8.25 -15.14 9.01
C VAL A 586 8.26 -15.71 10.42
N VAL A 587 8.92 -16.85 10.61
CA VAL A 587 8.92 -17.63 11.87
C VAL A 587 10.11 -17.32 12.76
N GLU A 588 11.09 -16.59 12.26
CA GLU A 588 12.28 -16.11 12.93
C GLU A 588 11.95 -15.25 14.19
N PRO A 589 11.02 -14.27 14.10
CA PRO A 589 10.60 -13.48 15.25
C PRO A 589 9.54 -14.19 16.12
N LEU A 590 9.13 -15.42 15.80
CA LEU A 590 8.04 -16.10 16.51
C LEU A 590 8.55 -17.19 17.45
N TYR A 591 7.80 -17.44 18.52
CA TYR A 591 8.06 -18.58 19.39
C TYR A 591 7.66 -19.89 18.71
N ASP A 592 8.45 -20.95 18.95
CA ASP A 592 8.17 -22.29 18.41
C ASP A 592 6.79 -22.83 18.78
N TRP A 593 6.28 -22.51 19.97
CA TRP A 593 4.96 -22.97 20.39
C TRP A 593 3.81 -22.24 19.67
N ALA A 594 4.08 -21.08 19.05
CA ALA A 594 3.09 -20.25 18.38
C ALA A 594 2.91 -20.60 16.91
N VAL A 595 3.80 -21.42 16.35
CA VAL A 595 3.77 -21.85 14.95
C VAL A 595 3.50 -23.35 14.85
N PRO A 596 2.82 -23.82 13.79
CA PRO A 596 2.53 -25.24 13.61
C PRO A 596 3.82 -26.08 13.49
N GLN A 597 3.76 -27.35 13.90
CA GLN A 597 4.91 -28.27 13.86
C GLN A 597 5.53 -28.38 12.46
N THR A 598 4.73 -28.19 11.42
CA THR A 598 5.13 -28.19 10.01
C THR A 598 6.08 -27.06 9.63
N LEU A 599 6.05 -25.93 10.35
CA LEU A 599 7.02 -24.83 10.21
C LEU A 599 8.23 -24.97 11.15
N ARG A 600 8.27 -26.02 11.97
CA ARG A 600 9.42 -26.37 12.82
C ARG A 600 10.18 -27.57 12.29
N ALA A 601 9.51 -28.45 11.56
CA ALA A 601 10.13 -29.55 10.85
C ALA A 601 11.16 -29.02 9.85
N HIS A 602 12.36 -29.59 9.85
CA HIS A 602 13.45 -29.20 8.95
C HIS A 602 13.76 -27.70 8.98
N ARG A 603 13.68 -27.06 10.17
CA ARG A 603 13.72 -25.60 10.35
C ARG A 603 14.83 -24.90 9.56
N GLU A 604 16.06 -25.42 9.60
CA GLU A 604 17.17 -24.82 8.85
C GLU A 604 16.89 -24.78 7.34
N THR A 605 16.39 -25.88 6.76
CA THR A 605 16.02 -25.96 5.35
C THR A 605 14.84 -25.04 5.02
N LEU A 606 13.84 -24.95 5.90
CA LEU A 606 12.70 -24.03 5.73
C LEU A 606 13.17 -22.57 5.70
N LEU A 607 14.01 -22.16 6.65
CA LEU A 607 14.52 -20.78 6.73
C LEU A 607 15.36 -20.42 5.51
N ARG A 608 16.24 -21.34 5.07
CA ARG A 608 17.03 -21.14 3.85
C ARG A 608 16.15 -21.06 2.60
N LEU A 609 15.11 -21.88 2.51
CA LEU A 609 14.13 -21.81 1.42
C LEU A 609 13.40 -20.47 1.43
N GLY A 610 12.93 -20.02 2.59
CA GLY A 610 12.28 -18.71 2.73
C GLY A 610 13.16 -17.55 2.28
N ALA A 611 14.43 -17.53 2.72
CA ALA A 611 15.38 -16.49 2.35
C ALA A 611 15.66 -16.43 0.83
N VAL A 612 15.97 -17.57 0.20
CA VAL A 612 16.24 -17.59 -1.26
C VAL A 612 14.97 -17.37 -2.08
N TYR A 613 13.81 -17.83 -1.59
CA TYR A 613 12.53 -17.58 -2.24
C TYR A 613 12.23 -16.09 -2.32
N LYS A 614 12.48 -15.33 -1.26
CA LYS A 614 12.30 -13.87 -1.28
C LYS A 614 13.23 -13.14 -2.25
N GLN A 615 14.50 -13.55 -2.33
CA GLN A 615 15.43 -13.02 -3.32
C GLN A 615 15.08 -13.41 -4.76
N LEU A 616 14.31 -14.49 -4.96
CA LEU A 616 13.84 -14.95 -6.25
C LEU A 616 12.54 -14.24 -6.69
N THR A 617 11.63 -13.94 -5.76
CA THR A 617 10.25 -13.52 -6.10
C THR A 617 9.95 -12.04 -5.92
N ALA A 618 10.53 -11.39 -4.91
CA ALA A 618 10.10 -10.03 -4.57
C ALA A 618 10.52 -9.01 -5.63
N SER A 619 9.72 -7.94 -5.77
CA SER A 619 10.01 -6.84 -6.70
C SER A 619 11.38 -6.19 -6.47
N PHE A 620 11.89 -6.22 -5.23
CA PHE A 620 13.22 -5.76 -4.84
C PHE A 620 14.22 -6.89 -4.54
N GLY A 621 13.85 -8.14 -4.85
CA GLY A 621 14.75 -9.28 -4.71
C GLY A 621 15.88 -9.23 -5.76
N THR A 622 17.01 -9.89 -5.46
CA THR A 622 18.18 -9.94 -6.36
C THR A 622 17.80 -10.33 -7.80
N PHE A 623 16.93 -11.32 -7.99
CA PHE A 623 16.50 -11.74 -9.33
C PHE A 623 15.86 -10.59 -10.12
N ALA A 624 14.91 -9.88 -9.51
CA ALA A 624 14.17 -8.79 -10.14
C ALA A 624 15.07 -7.59 -10.44
N MET A 625 15.96 -7.22 -9.52
CA MET A 625 16.87 -6.09 -9.73
C MET A 625 17.94 -6.38 -10.78
N ASP A 626 18.45 -7.61 -10.86
CA ASP A 626 19.39 -8.00 -11.89
C ASP A 626 18.73 -8.06 -13.29
N THR A 627 17.49 -8.57 -13.39
CA THR A 627 16.76 -8.52 -14.67
C THR A 627 16.42 -7.09 -15.08
N LEU A 628 16.11 -6.21 -14.14
CA LEU A 628 15.85 -4.79 -14.43
C LEU A 628 17.11 -4.10 -14.97
N VAL A 629 18.29 -4.39 -14.42
CA VAL A 629 19.58 -3.91 -14.97
C VAL A 629 19.77 -4.39 -16.41
N ALA A 630 19.49 -5.68 -16.68
CA ALA A 630 19.60 -6.23 -18.02
C ALA A 630 18.59 -5.60 -19.00
N SER A 631 17.32 -5.47 -18.58
CA SER A 631 16.24 -4.82 -19.33
C SER A 631 16.59 -3.37 -19.66
N THR A 632 17.08 -2.61 -18.68
CA THR A 632 17.50 -1.21 -18.89
C THR A 632 18.53 -1.09 -20.01
N LYS A 633 19.55 -1.96 -20.00
CA LYS A 633 20.57 -1.98 -21.06
C LYS A 633 20.01 -2.48 -22.40
N ALA A 634 19.04 -3.40 -22.39
CA ALA A 634 18.38 -3.89 -23.58
C ALA A 634 17.53 -2.78 -24.23
N LEU A 635 16.71 -2.09 -23.45
CA LEU A 635 15.84 -1.00 -23.87
C LEU A 635 16.64 0.18 -24.41
N ALA A 636 17.76 0.53 -23.77
CA ALA A 636 18.66 1.59 -24.24
C ALA A 636 19.50 1.20 -25.49
N SER A 637 19.49 -0.07 -25.91
CA SER A 637 20.33 -0.57 -27.00
C SER A 637 19.67 -0.53 -28.38
N GLY A 638 20.50 -0.81 -29.40
CA GLY A 638 20.04 -1.00 -30.77
C GLY A 638 19.93 0.29 -31.56
N SER A 639 19.27 0.19 -32.70
CA SER A 639 19.01 1.30 -33.63
C SER A 639 17.77 0.97 -34.47
N PRO A 640 17.22 1.92 -35.23
CA PRO A 640 16.12 1.64 -36.15
C PRO A 640 16.40 0.53 -37.18
N ALA A 641 17.67 0.17 -37.41
CA ALA A 641 18.08 -0.88 -38.34
C ALA A 641 18.48 -2.20 -37.66
N ASP A 642 18.70 -2.22 -36.35
CA ASP A 642 19.20 -3.39 -35.62
C ASP A 642 18.82 -3.35 -34.14
N ASP A 643 17.84 -4.18 -33.76
CA ASP A 643 17.39 -4.43 -32.38
C ASP A 643 17.70 -5.88 -31.93
N SER A 644 18.74 -6.49 -32.50
CA SER A 644 19.15 -7.86 -32.16
C SER A 644 19.57 -8.02 -30.69
N LYS A 645 20.26 -7.02 -30.13
CA LYS A 645 20.66 -7.02 -28.71
C LYS A 645 19.44 -6.97 -27.78
N TYR A 646 18.51 -6.05 -28.03
CA TYR A 646 17.24 -5.96 -27.32
C TYR A 646 16.48 -7.29 -27.37
N THR A 647 16.28 -7.82 -28.58
CA THR A 647 15.54 -9.07 -28.80
C THR A 647 16.18 -10.24 -28.05
N SER A 648 17.51 -10.30 -28.01
CA SER A 648 18.24 -11.37 -27.34
C SER A 648 18.17 -11.28 -25.81
N ILE A 649 18.24 -10.09 -25.23
CA ILE A 649 18.21 -9.92 -23.78
C ILE A 649 16.78 -10.11 -23.26
N GLU A 650 15.78 -9.47 -23.86
CA GLU A 650 14.38 -9.64 -23.45
C GLU A 650 13.89 -11.08 -23.60
N LYS A 651 14.39 -11.80 -24.61
CA LYS A 651 14.11 -13.24 -24.73
C LYS A 651 14.68 -14.04 -23.56
N GLN A 652 15.89 -13.71 -23.09
CA GLN A 652 16.49 -14.37 -21.92
C GLN A 652 15.77 -13.99 -20.63
N ILE A 653 15.37 -12.73 -20.45
CA ILE A 653 14.53 -12.29 -19.33
C ILE A 653 13.21 -13.06 -19.34
N SER A 654 12.52 -13.14 -20.48
CA SER A 654 11.28 -13.91 -20.61
C SER A 654 11.47 -15.39 -20.22
N ASP A 655 12.55 -16.03 -20.67
CA ASP A 655 12.84 -17.43 -20.35
C ASP A 655 13.14 -17.63 -18.86
N LEU A 656 13.91 -16.73 -18.26
CA LEU A 656 14.20 -16.74 -16.83
C LEU A 656 12.94 -16.50 -16.00
N THR A 657 12.09 -15.56 -16.40
CA THR A 657 10.82 -15.24 -15.74
C THR A 657 9.85 -16.42 -15.80
N ASP A 658 9.75 -17.13 -16.92
CA ASP A 658 8.92 -18.32 -17.02
C ASP A 658 9.46 -19.48 -16.14
N ALA A 659 10.79 -19.68 -16.12
CA ALA A 659 11.42 -20.68 -15.25
C ALA A 659 11.24 -20.35 -13.76
N ARG A 660 11.43 -19.08 -13.39
CA ARG A 660 11.16 -18.56 -12.04
C ARG A 660 9.71 -18.78 -11.65
N ASN A 661 8.76 -18.40 -12.49
CA ASN A 661 7.34 -18.49 -12.15
C ASN A 661 6.90 -19.95 -11.92
N ALA A 662 7.44 -20.90 -12.69
CA ALA A 662 7.20 -22.33 -12.48
C ALA A 662 7.76 -22.82 -11.13
N LEU A 663 8.99 -22.41 -10.78
CA LEU A 663 9.60 -22.77 -9.50
C LEU A 663 8.89 -22.10 -8.31
N MET A 664 8.60 -20.81 -8.43
CA MET A 664 7.87 -20.01 -7.44
C MET A 664 6.53 -20.66 -7.12
N ALA A 665 5.74 -21.07 -8.12
CA ALA A 665 4.47 -21.73 -7.90
C ALA A 665 4.63 -23.02 -7.07
N ALA A 666 5.66 -23.83 -7.33
CA ALA A 666 5.92 -25.05 -6.57
C ALA A 666 6.33 -24.76 -5.11
N ILE A 667 7.22 -23.77 -4.90
CA ILE A 667 7.66 -23.35 -3.57
C ILE A 667 6.48 -22.76 -2.78
N ARG A 668 5.72 -21.84 -3.39
CA ARG A 668 4.53 -21.20 -2.83
C ARG A 668 3.51 -22.21 -2.34
N THR A 669 3.14 -23.18 -3.18
CA THR A 669 2.24 -24.27 -2.77
C THR A 669 2.82 -25.08 -1.59
N GLY A 670 4.13 -25.36 -1.60
CA GLY A 670 4.80 -26.04 -0.51
C GLY A 670 4.75 -25.27 0.82
N LEU A 671 5.06 -23.98 0.79
CA LEU A 671 5.03 -23.08 1.94
C LEU A 671 3.61 -22.89 2.48
N ASN A 672 2.62 -22.60 1.62
CA ASN A 672 1.22 -22.47 2.03
C ASN A 672 0.69 -23.77 2.66
N LYS A 673 1.08 -24.95 2.16
CA LYS A 673 0.73 -26.25 2.77
C LYS A 673 1.38 -26.46 4.14
N ALA A 674 2.63 -26.03 4.30
CA ALA A 674 3.33 -26.08 5.58
C ALA A 674 2.72 -25.11 6.60
N GLN A 675 2.27 -23.94 6.16
CA GLN A 675 1.65 -22.92 6.99
C GLN A 675 0.22 -23.33 7.41
N PHE A 676 -0.61 -23.76 6.46
CA PHE A 676 -2.07 -23.77 6.63
C PHE A 676 -2.75 -25.12 6.39
N ALA A 677 -2.04 -26.12 5.86
CA ALA A 677 -2.63 -27.42 5.50
C ALA A 677 -2.08 -28.61 6.31
N GLY A 678 -1.27 -28.36 7.35
CA GLY A 678 -0.72 -29.42 8.21
C GLY A 678 0.25 -30.36 7.49
N GLN A 679 0.81 -29.95 6.35
CA GLN A 679 1.77 -30.75 5.57
C GLN A 679 3.15 -30.11 5.59
N ALA A 680 4.10 -30.71 6.31
CA ALA A 680 5.49 -30.23 6.33
C ALA A 680 6.14 -30.33 4.93
N LEU A 681 7.11 -29.45 4.69
CA LEU A 681 7.97 -29.55 3.51
C LEU A 681 8.71 -30.89 3.47
N ASN A 682 8.79 -31.49 2.28
CA ASN A 682 9.76 -32.54 2.04
C ASN A 682 11.16 -31.92 2.00
N GLU A 683 12.02 -32.28 2.94
CA GLU A 683 13.34 -31.64 3.09
C GLU A 683 14.21 -31.76 1.84
N GLN A 684 14.23 -32.92 1.16
CA GLN A 684 15.04 -33.11 -0.03
C GLN A 684 14.52 -32.27 -1.20
N GLN A 685 13.19 -32.20 -1.37
CA GLN A 685 12.58 -31.34 -2.37
C GLN A 685 12.87 -29.87 -2.09
N ALA A 686 12.81 -29.44 -0.83
CA ALA A 686 13.13 -28.07 -0.43
C ALA A 686 14.60 -27.73 -0.71
N LYS A 687 15.55 -28.64 -0.45
CA LYS A 687 16.97 -28.48 -0.84
C LYS A 687 17.14 -28.36 -2.36
N ASN A 688 16.39 -29.13 -3.14
CA ASN A 688 16.40 -29.04 -4.60
C ASN A 688 15.83 -27.70 -5.09
N TRP A 689 14.78 -27.19 -4.44
CA TRP A 689 14.23 -25.86 -4.75
C TRP A 689 15.19 -24.74 -4.39
N ILE A 690 15.88 -24.83 -3.25
CA ILE A 690 16.92 -23.85 -2.87
C ILE A 690 18.00 -23.77 -3.95
N THR A 691 18.46 -24.93 -4.45
CA THR A 691 19.49 -24.98 -5.50
C THR A 691 18.99 -24.36 -6.80
N GLN A 692 17.79 -24.73 -7.26
CA GLN A 692 17.20 -24.16 -8.47
C GLN A 692 16.94 -22.65 -8.36
N ALA A 693 16.53 -22.17 -7.18
CA ALA A 693 16.30 -20.76 -6.93
C ALA A 693 17.62 -19.97 -7.02
N GLN A 694 18.68 -20.49 -6.40
CA GLN A 694 20.01 -19.89 -6.50
C GLN A 694 20.53 -19.91 -7.94
N ASP A 695 20.35 -21.02 -8.67
CA ASP A 695 20.77 -21.11 -10.08
C ASP A 695 20.07 -20.07 -10.97
N LEU A 696 18.79 -19.76 -10.71
CA LEU A 696 18.05 -18.74 -11.45
C LEU A 696 18.51 -17.32 -11.09
N ILE A 697 18.77 -17.06 -9.81
CA ILE A 697 19.35 -15.79 -9.34
C ILE A 697 20.72 -15.58 -10.00
N ASP A 698 21.60 -16.59 -9.96
CA ASP A 698 22.94 -16.51 -10.55
C ASP A 698 22.89 -16.28 -12.08
N GLN A 699 21.89 -16.84 -12.76
CA GLN A 699 21.66 -16.58 -14.20
C GLN A 699 21.18 -15.16 -14.47
N ALA A 700 20.29 -14.61 -13.63
CA ALA A 700 19.89 -13.21 -13.72
C ALA A 700 21.09 -12.29 -13.49
N SER A 701 21.91 -12.53 -12.46
CA SER A 701 23.15 -11.78 -12.21
C SER A 701 24.14 -11.86 -13.38
N ALA A 702 24.29 -13.05 -13.98
CA ALA A 702 25.15 -13.22 -15.16
C ALA A 702 24.62 -12.46 -16.39
N LEU A 703 23.29 -12.41 -16.57
CA LEU A 703 22.65 -11.62 -17.63
C LEU A 703 22.84 -10.12 -17.39
N ALA A 704 22.65 -9.65 -16.15
CA ALA A 704 22.93 -8.27 -15.75
C ALA A 704 24.39 -7.87 -16.02
N ALA A 705 25.33 -8.76 -15.71
CA ALA A 705 26.77 -8.51 -15.91
C ALA A 705 27.20 -8.53 -17.39
N SER A 706 26.54 -9.35 -18.23
CA SER A 706 26.92 -9.54 -19.64
C SER A 706 26.13 -8.68 -20.64
N SER A 707 25.04 -8.06 -20.19
CA SER A 707 24.18 -7.14 -20.96
C SER A 707 24.86 -5.81 -21.29
#